data_AF-A0A952ZM43-F1
#
_entry.id   AF-A0A952ZM43-F1
#
_cell.length_a   1.000
_cell.length_b   1.000
_cell.length_c   1.000
_cell.angle_alpha   90.00
_cell.angle_beta   90.00
_cell.angle_gamma   90.00
#
_symmetry.space_group_name_H-M   'P 1'
#
loop_
_entity.id
_entity.type
_entity.pdbx_description
1 polymer ?
#
loop_
_entity_poly.entity_id
_entity_poly.type
_entity_poly.pdbx_seq_one_letter_code
_entity_poly.pdbx_strand_id
1 'polypeptide(L)'
;MVIAELKDTFARALAIIRKHPAVVQVSVPVPNPASAGASVDVTFDVNLPNAWRAEGHSPSGVRAQETVRFDFPPRFPLEPPRVSLRPDFDRSHPHLQPYLENGRPVPCIYDGPLLEFLHHEGLLGILNQMTVWLERAALAQLIDPEQGWEPVRRDALDDYVVADAAILRSLVQRDGGWSFLKFEYLRFLEAGATTMAHGEIGSTPLKINSILVRDIFNERPLGSDGRLAHGRSAALIAWPGKLPSGELVVTRQYTPETVTDVDGLMARARLYGCDQQLQTALTLLKGSFASYQPVGPFLMAIVLCARRPTRLISTDSAIELCPYVVDVAPPSLFGQGGKSVVRPAGHRHAISPGLLRHMAGEPSAARDELLRWTLIGCGSLGSKIALHLARSGRAPTVVIDKSTMSPHNAARHSLIPQAGDLQILWMESKAKLLADAIRSFGQEAVALPTNAIDLVASADAAKTAWSKKTWAVVNATASLPAREALAAASLRRLPARVIETSLYSGGRLGVITVEGPDRNPNTGDLMAATYALLKADPAMSRLAFSRDGATGRCDIGEGCGSLTMPMSDARLSLLAAPMAERIAQLQRSSLSQEDGEILIGQLGDDGLSLSWQRHSVPPLTVVHTENGSSWHVRIHARAVEKITAEVRAWPTVETGGILVGRISEVLQSLQVVDVLPAPQDSSRSTFEFILGVQDVRSTLAAYAEESGWSLYCLGTWHSHLGPSGPSATDRATAKAAALARIAPSVLLIHTPTGFRALLDEDSDR
;
A
#
# COMPACT_ATOMS: atom_id res chain seq x y z
N MET A 1 33.96 -32.33 -24.01
CA MET A 1 33.75 -32.40 -22.54
C MET A 1 32.27 -32.48 -22.16
N VAL A 2 31.35 -31.76 -22.82
CA VAL A 2 29.89 -31.74 -22.51
C VAL A 2 29.16 -33.09 -22.70
N ILE A 3 29.62 -33.97 -23.59
CA ILE A 3 28.93 -35.26 -23.88
C ILE A 3 29.24 -36.36 -22.83
N ALA A 4 30.32 -36.23 -22.05
CA ALA A 4 30.69 -37.22 -21.03
C ALA A 4 29.93 -37.02 -19.70
N GLU A 5 29.73 -35.78 -19.26
CA GLU A 5 28.98 -35.45 -18.02
C GLU A 5 27.47 -35.73 -18.11
N LEU A 6 26.91 -35.65 -19.33
CA LEU A 6 25.53 -36.03 -19.63
C LEU A 6 25.29 -37.53 -19.36
N LYS A 7 26.28 -38.41 -19.61
CA LYS A 7 26.12 -39.86 -19.41
C LYS A 7 25.99 -40.23 -17.93
N ASP A 8 26.82 -39.66 -17.07
CA ASP A 8 26.84 -40.03 -15.65
C ASP A 8 25.62 -39.49 -14.89
N THR A 9 25.22 -38.25 -15.17
CA THR A 9 24.06 -37.64 -14.51
C THR A 9 22.75 -38.27 -14.97
N PHE A 10 22.63 -38.56 -16.27
CA PHE A 10 21.48 -39.30 -16.80
C PHE A 10 21.43 -40.75 -16.30
N ALA A 11 22.58 -41.43 -16.19
CA ALA A 11 22.64 -42.78 -15.61
C ALA A 11 22.19 -42.80 -14.14
N ARG A 12 22.58 -41.80 -13.34
CA ARG A 12 22.09 -41.62 -11.96
C ARG A 12 20.57 -41.41 -11.94
N ALA A 13 20.04 -40.56 -12.82
CA ALA A 13 18.60 -40.33 -12.94
C ALA A 13 17.83 -41.64 -13.22
N LEU A 14 18.29 -42.45 -14.19
CA LEU A 14 17.71 -43.75 -14.49
C LEU A 14 17.77 -44.72 -13.31
N ALA A 15 18.86 -44.71 -12.54
CA ALA A 15 18.99 -45.54 -11.35
C ALA A 15 18.00 -45.14 -10.26
N ILE A 16 17.73 -43.84 -10.08
CA ILE A 16 16.71 -43.33 -9.16
C ILE A 16 15.32 -43.78 -9.62
N ILE A 17 14.98 -43.58 -10.91
CA ILE A 17 13.68 -43.97 -11.47
C ILE A 17 13.41 -45.47 -11.25
N ARG A 18 14.39 -46.34 -11.58
CA ARG A 18 14.24 -47.80 -11.43
C ARG A 18 14.08 -48.27 -9.99
N LYS A 19 14.54 -47.49 -9.01
CA LYS A 19 14.43 -47.82 -7.58
C LYS A 19 13.16 -47.26 -6.94
N HIS A 20 12.40 -46.43 -7.66
CA HIS A 20 11.19 -45.82 -7.12
C HIS A 20 10.10 -46.89 -6.92
N PRO A 21 9.45 -46.98 -5.75
CA PRO A 21 8.55 -48.08 -5.40
C PRO A 21 7.31 -48.16 -6.31
N ALA A 22 6.83 -47.03 -6.83
CA ALA A 22 5.69 -46.99 -7.74
C ALA A 22 6.05 -47.30 -9.21
N VAL A 23 7.34 -47.49 -9.55
CA VAL A 23 7.76 -47.74 -10.94
C VAL A 23 7.92 -49.23 -11.20
N VAL A 24 7.19 -49.76 -12.19
CA VAL A 24 7.20 -51.19 -12.55
C VAL A 24 8.05 -51.48 -13.79
N GLN A 25 8.15 -50.52 -14.70
CA GLN A 25 8.91 -50.67 -15.93
C GLN A 25 9.53 -49.35 -16.37
N VAL A 26 10.74 -49.41 -16.92
CA VAL A 26 11.44 -48.28 -17.52
C VAL A 26 11.94 -48.71 -18.88
N SER A 27 11.58 -48.00 -19.95
CA SER A 27 12.01 -48.32 -21.31
C SER A 27 13.51 -48.06 -21.51
N VAL A 28 14.06 -48.59 -22.61
CA VAL A 28 15.42 -48.26 -23.01
C VAL A 28 15.45 -46.79 -23.43
N PRO A 29 16.38 -45.97 -22.90
CA PRO A 29 16.48 -44.57 -23.29
C PRO A 29 16.65 -44.40 -24.80
N VAL A 30 15.82 -43.55 -25.40
CA VAL A 30 15.87 -43.22 -26.83
C VAL A 30 16.50 -41.83 -26.97
N PRO A 31 17.60 -41.67 -27.74
CA PRO A 31 18.11 -40.34 -28.04
C PRO A 31 17.03 -39.51 -28.73
N ASN A 32 16.83 -38.27 -28.29
CA ASN A 32 15.89 -37.34 -28.92
C ASN A 32 16.66 -36.38 -29.83
N PRO A 33 16.63 -36.56 -31.17
CA PRO A 33 17.41 -35.74 -32.10
C PRO A 33 16.97 -34.27 -32.11
N ALA A 34 15.71 -33.99 -31.77
CA ALA A 34 15.13 -32.64 -31.80
C ALA A 34 15.57 -31.78 -30.60
N SER A 35 15.86 -32.39 -29.45
CA SER A 35 16.30 -31.69 -28.24
C SER A 35 17.77 -31.92 -27.87
N ALA A 36 18.49 -32.74 -28.65
CA ALA A 36 19.82 -33.26 -28.30
C ALA A 36 19.88 -33.97 -26.92
N GLY A 37 18.72 -34.41 -26.42
CA GLY A 37 18.53 -35.05 -25.12
C GLY A 37 18.22 -36.55 -25.21
N ALA A 38 17.58 -37.09 -24.18
CA ALA A 38 17.15 -38.49 -24.14
C ALA A 38 15.73 -38.62 -23.56
N SER A 39 14.94 -39.53 -24.13
CA SER A 39 13.57 -39.79 -23.74
C SER A 39 13.44 -41.17 -23.11
N VAL A 40 12.66 -41.26 -22.05
CA VAL A 40 12.44 -42.51 -21.32
C VAL A 40 10.95 -42.62 -20.99
N ASP A 41 10.36 -43.76 -21.31
CA ASP A 41 9.00 -44.08 -20.87
C ASP A 41 9.08 -44.84 -19.54
N VAL A 42 8.36 -44.34 -18.54
CA VAL A 42 8.33 -44.85 -17.18
C VAL A 42 6.90 -45.28 -16.87
N THR A 43 6.69 -46.56 -16.57
CA THR A 43 5.38 -47.11 -16.22
C THR A 43 5.24 -47.15 -14.70
N PHE A 44 4.21 -46.47 -14.20
CA PHE A 44 3.85 -46.40 -12.79
C PHE A 44 2.73 -47.40 -12.48
N ASP A 45 2.85 -48.14 -11.38
CA ASP A 45 1.71 -48.86 -10.77
C ASP A 45 0.88 -47.84 -9.99
N VAL A 46 -0.30 -47.51 -10.52
CA VAL A 46 -1.23 -46.58 -9.91
C VAL A 46 -2.05 -47.35 -8.89
N ASN A 47 -2.09 -46.86 -7.65
CA ASN A 47 -2.80 -47.54 -6.57
C ASN A 47 -4.33 -47.43 -6.71
N LEU A 48 -4.90 -48.24 -7.61
CA LEU A 48 -6.34 -48.27 -7.87
C LEU A 48 -7.09 -49.16 -6.86
N PRO A 49 -8.34 -48.80 -6.48
CA PRO A 49 -9.27 -49.71 -5.79
C PRO A 49 -9.40 -51.06 -6.50
N ASN A 50 -9.58 -52.14 -5.73
CA ASN A 50 -9.57 -53.52 -6.25
C ASN A 50 -10.52 -53.76 -7.42
N ALA A 51 -11.72 -53.14 -7.41
CA ALA A 51 -12.68 -53.27 -8.50
C ALA A 51 -12.15 -52.69 -9.83
N TRP A 52 -11.56 -51.49 -9.79
CA TRP A 52 -10.99 -50.83 -10.98
C TRP A 52 -9.70 -51.49 -11.44
N ARG A 53 -8.90 -52.01 -10.50
CA ARG A 53 -7.70 -52.78 -10.82
C ARG A 53 -8.05 -54.06 -11.59
N ALA A 54 -9.19 -54.69 -11.31
CA ALA A 54 -9.69 -55.85 -12.07
C ALA A 54 -10.14 -55.48 -13.50
N GLU A 55 -10.70 -54.28 -13.69
CA GLU A 55 -11.05 -53.71 -15.00
C GLU A 55 -9.84 -53.15 -15.76
N GLY A 56 -8.71 -52.94 -15.07
CA GLY A 56 -7.45 -52.44 -15.63
C GLY A 56 -7.37 -50.91 -15.77
N HIS A 57 -8.45 -50.17 -15.45
CA HIS A 57 -8.50 -48.72 -15.49
C HIS A 57 -9.52 -48.14 -14.51
N SER A 58 -9.38 -46.86 -14.15
CA SER A 58 -10.37 -46.09 -13.39
C SER A 58 -11.56 -45.66 -14.27
N PRO A 59 -12.69 -45.23 -13.68
CA PRO A 59 -13.78 -44.58 -14.42
C PRO A 59 -13.37 -43.29 -15.13
N SER A 60 -12.32 -42.62 -14.65
CA SER A 60 -11.71 -41.45 -15.30
C SER A 60 -10.74 -41.82 -16.43
N GLY A 61 -10.49 -43.12 -16.65
CA GLY A 61 -9.65 -43.62 -17.74
C GLY A 61 -8.16 -43.73 -17.42
N VAL A 62 -7.74 -43.53 -16.17
CA VAL A 62 -6.35 -43.77 -15.74
C VAL A 62 -6.10 -45.27 -15.64
N ARG A 63 -5.03 -45.78 -16.26
CA ARG A 63 -4.74 -47.23 -16.27
C ARG A 63 -4.10 -47.68 -14.94
N ALA A 64 -4.31 -48.94 -14.56
CA ALA A 64 -3.66 -49.53 -13.38
C ALA A 64 -2.12 -49.51 -13.50
N GLN A 65 -1.60 -49.68 -14.72
CA GLN A 65 -0.22 -49.40 -15.08
C GLN A 65 -0.20 -48.26 -16.09
N GLU A 66 0.19 -47.07 -15.65
CA GLU A 66 0.12 -45.84 -16.46
C GLU A 66 1.52 -45.42 -16.91
N THR A 67 1.68 -45.18 -18.21
CA THR A 67 2.99 -44.89 -18.82
C THR A 67 3.16 -43.39 -19.02
N VAL A 68 4.20 -42.83 -18.40
CA VAL A 68 4.57 -41.42 -18.45
C VAL A 68 5.94 -41.27 -19.09
N ARG A 69 6.05 -40.36 -20.05
CA ARG A 69 7.30 -40.05 -20.75
C ARG A 69 8.05 -38.93 -20.04
N PHE A 70 9.34 -39.13 -19.84
CA PHE A 70 10.29 -38.14 -19.35
C PHE A 70 11.30 -37.82 -20.46
N ASP A 71 11.29 -36.58 -20.95
CA ASP A 71 12.23 -36.05 -21.93
C ASP A 71 13.30 -35.21 -21.21
N PHE A 72 14.50 -35.77 -21.07
CA PHE A 72 15.63 -35.14 -20.40
C PHE A 72 16.36 -34.18 -21.34
N PRO A 73 16.48 -32.88 -20.99
CA PRO A 73 17.21 -31.92 -21.80
C PRO A 73 18.73 -32.13 -21.70
N PRO A 74 19.53 -31.60 -22.66
CA PRO A 74 20.99 -31.67 -22.63
C PRO A 74 21.60 -31.04 -21.38
N ARG A 75 20.91 -30.04 -20.81
CA ARG A 75 21.37 -29.30 -19.64
C ARG A 75 20.90 -29.92 -18.32
N PHE A 76 20.28 -31.10 -18.32
CA PHE A 76 19.94 -31.80 -17.08
C PHE A 76 21.20 -32.06 -16.22
N PRO A 77 21.20 -31.74 -14.91
CA PRO A 77 20.05 -31.40 -14.06
C PRO A 77 19.82 -29.90 -13.85
N LEU A 78 20.49 -29.02 -14.58
CA LEU A 78 20.19 -27.58 -14.56
C LEU A 78 18.80 -27.28 -15.11
N GLU A 79 18.29 -28.11 -16.01
CA GLU A 79 16.92 -28.04 -16.54
C GLU A 79 16.17 -29.35 -16.22
N PRO A 80 14.89 -29.29 -15.81
CA PRO A 80 14.15 -30.48 -15.46
C PRO A 80 13.74 -31.30 -16.68
N PRO A 81 13.50 -32.62 -16.51
CA PRO A 81 12.89 -33.42 -17.57
C PRO A 81 11.47 -32.90 -17.83
N ARG A 82 11.09 -32.84 -19.11
CA ARG A 82 9.70 -32.59 -19.49
C ARG A 82 8.89 -33.86 -19.33
N VAL A 83 7.71 -33.75 -18.72
CA VAL A 83 6.84 -34.88 -18.40
C VAL A 83 5.63 -34.86 -19.33
N SER A 84 5.30 -35.99 -19.97
CA SER A 84 4.08 -36.10 -20.79
C SER A 84 3.38 -37.46 -20.67
N LEU A 85 2.06 -37.45 -20.70
CA LEU A 85 1.19 -38.63 -20.54
C LEU A 85 1.01 -39.37 -21.88
N ARG A 86 0.29 -40.50 -21.89
CA ARG A 86 -0.05 -41.21 -23.14
C ARG A 86 -0.88 -40.32 -24.10
N PRO A 87 -0.73 -40.46 -25.44
CA PRO A 87 -1.41 -39.60 -26.42
C PRO A 87 -2.94 -39.56 -26.30
N ASP A 88 -3.55 -40.66 -25.86
CA ASP A 88 -4.99 -40.86 -25.70
C ASP A 88 -5.48 -40.60 -24.26
N PHE A 89 -4.69 -39.95 -23.40
CA PHE A 89 -5.10 -39.58 -22.04
C PHE A 89 -6.18 -38.49 -22.08
N ASP A 90 -7.25 -38.65 -21.30
CA ASP A 90 -8.39 -37.72 -21.32
C ASP A 90 -7.97 -36.33 -20.83
N ARG A 91 -8.14 -35.33 -21.70
CA ARG A 91 -7.77 -33.93 -21.45
C ARG A 91 -8.80 -33.18 -20.61
N SER A 92 -9.93 -33.81 -20.26
CA SER A 92 -10.92 -33.23 -19.35
C SER A 92 -10.48 -33.21 -17.88
N HIS A 93 -9.32 -33.82 -17.57
CA HIS A 93 -8.71 -33.71 -16.24
C HIS A 93 -8.21 -32.30 -15.95
N PRO A 94 -8.42 -31.79 -14.71
CA PRO A 94 -7.73 -30.61 -14.21
C PRO A 94 -6.22 -30.85 -14.07
N HIS A 95 -5.44 -29.82 -13.78
CA HIS A 95 -3.97 -29.87 -13.70
C HIS A 95 -3.28 -30.42 -14.96
N LEU A 96 -3.86 -30.21 -16.14
CA LEU A 96 -3.20 -30.44 -17.44
C LEU A 96 -2.85 -29.10 -18.09
N GLN A 97 -1.66 -29.05 -18.71
CA GLN A 97 -1.24 -27.89 -19.50
C GLN A 97 -2.13 -27.75 -20.75
N PRO A 98 -2.35 -26.50 -21.22
CA PRO A 98 -3.21 -26.26 -22.38
C PRO A 98 -2.59 -26.75 -23.69
N TYR A 99 -1.26 -26.83 -23.77
CA TYR A 99 -0.52 -27.32 -24.94
C TYR A 99 -0.26 -28.83 -24.87
N LEU A 100 0.15 -29.39 -26.02
CA LEU A 100 0.59 -30.77 -26.16
C LEU A 100 2.09 -30.80 -26.47
N GLU A 101 2.82 -31.74 -25.89
CA GLU A 101 4.22 -32.01 -26.24
C GLU A 101 4.25 -33.21 -27.19
N ASN A 102 4.56 -33.01 -28.47
CA ASN A 102 4.53 -34.06 -29.51
C ASN A 102 3.20 -34.84 -29.55
N GLY A 103 2.08 -34.14 -29.40
CA GLY A 103 0.73 -34.74 -29.37
C GLY A 103 0.35 -35.41 -28.05
N ARG A 104 1.16 -35.25 -26.99
CA ARG A 104 0.94 -35.85 -25.67
C ARG A 104 0.49 -34.79 -24.64
N PRO A 105 -0.52 -35.07 -23.80
CA PRO A 105 -0.90 -34.18 -22.70
C PRO A 105 0.24 -34.02 -21.69
N VAL A 106 0.41 -32.81 -21.17
CA VAL A 106 1.47 -32.49 -20.19
C VAL A 106 0.83 -32.23 -18.83
N PRO A 107 1.15 -32.99 -17.77
CA PRO A 107 0.60 -32.78 -16.45
C PRO A 107 1.32 -31.64 -15.73
N CYS A 108 0.56 -30.86 -14.96
CA CYS A 108 1.09 -29.90 -13.99
C CYS A 108 1.15 -30.58 -12.63
N ILE A 109 2.30 -31.18 -12.36
CA ILE A 109 2.52 -31.95 -11.14
C ILE A 109 2.80 -31.08 -9.91
N TYR A 110 3.31 -29.85 -10.08
CA TYR A 110 3.71 -28.96 -8.98
C TYR A 110 3.17 -27.54 -9.16
N ASP A 111 2.79 -26.90 -8.05
CA ASP A 111 2.34 -25.50 -8.00
C ASP A 111 3.56 -24.56 -7.94
N GLY A 112 4.20 -24.37 -9.10
CA GLY A 112 5.38 -23.54 -9.29
C GLY A 112 6.25 -24.00 -10.45
N PRO A 113 7.37 -23.31 -10.73
CA PRO A 113 8.30 -23.73 -11.77
C PRO A 113 8.93 -25.09 -11.43
N LEU A 114 8.76 -26.08 -12.31
CA LEU A 114 9.34 -27.42 -12.14
C LEU A 114 10.87 -27.40 -11.99
N LEU A 115 11.51 -26.35 -12.52
CA LEU A 115 12.94 -26.08 -12.36
C LEU A 115 13.31 -25.86 -10.88
N GLU A 116 12.60 -24.98 -10.18
CA GLU A 116 12.83 -24.73 -8.75
C GLU A 116 12.57 -26.01 -7.93
N PHE A 117 11.52 -26.75 -8.29
CA PHE A 117 11.18 -28.00 -7.64
C PHE A 117 12.26 -29.08 -7.81
N LEU A 118 12.85 -29.21 -9.00
CA LEU A 118 13.98 -30.12 -9.22
C LEU A 118 15.18 -29.76 -8.33
N HIS A 119 15.50 -28.48 -8.18
CA HIS A 119 16.66 -28.06 -7.38
C HIS A 119 16.39 -28.11 -5.87
N HIS A 120 15.12 -28.10 -5.45
CA HIS A 120 14.71 -28.28 -4.06
C HIS A 120 14.59 -29.76 -3.66
N GLU A 121 13.81 -30.56 -4.39
CA GLU A 121 13.42 -31.94 -4.04
C GLU A 121 14.13 -33.03 -4.88
N GLY A 122 14.88 -32.63 -5.91
CA GLY A 122 15.51 -33.56 -6.84
C GLY A 122 14.52 -34.31 -7.74
N LEU A 123 15.06 -35.22 -8.57
CA LEU A 123 14.24 -36.05 -9.46
C LEU A 123 13.28 -36.98 -8.68
N LEU A 124 13.66 -37.39 -7.47
CA LEU A 124 12.82 -38.21 -6.62
C LEU A 124 11.53 -37.48 -6.24
N GLY A 125 11.61 -36.19 -5.91
CA GLY A 125 10.43 -35.35 -5.68
C GLY A 125 9.48 -35.32 -6.88
N ILE A 126 10.02 -35.19 -8.09
CA ILE A 126 9.23 -35.22 -9.34
C ILE A 126 8.48 -36.55 -9.49
N LEU A 127 9.15 -37.69 -9.22
CA LEU A 127 8.54 -39.02 -9.33
C LEU A 127 7.46 -39.25 -8.26
N ASN A 128 7.71 -38.82 -7.02
CA ASN A 128 6.73 -38.88 -5.94
C ASN A 128 5.49 -38.06 -6.31
N GLN A 129 5.70 -36.84 -6.79
CA GLN A 129 4.62 -35.95 -7.18
C GLN A 129 3.82 -36.46 -8.38
N MET A 130 4.50 -37.09 -9.35
CA MET A 130 3.83 -37.76 -10.47
C MET A 130 2.94 -38.92 -9.97
N THR A 131 3.42 -39.70 -9.00
CA THR A 131 2.65 -40.81 -8.40
C THR A 131 1.37 -40.28 -7.75
N VAL A 132 1.50 -39.28 -6.88
CA VAL A 132 0.34 -38.62 -6.22
C VAL A 132 -0.62 -38.03 -7.25
N TRP A 133 -0.10 -37.40 -8.30
CA TRP A 133 -0.91 -36.82 -9.37
C TRP A 133 -1.74 -37.90 -10.10
N LEU A 134 -1.13 -39.04 -10.46
CA LEU A 134 -1.82 -40.15 -11.13
C LEU A 134 -2.92 -40.77 -10.26
N GLU A 135 -2.67 -40.94 -8.97
CA GLU A 135 -3.66 -41.47 -8.03
C GLU A 135 -4.86 -40.51 -7.87
N ARG A 136 -4.60 -39.21 -7.72
CA ARG A 136 -5.66 -38.20 -7.68
C ARG A 136 -6.42 -38.11 -9.01
N ALA A 137 -5.74 -38.25 -10.15
CA ALA A 137 -6.38 -38.30 -11.46
C ALA A 137 -7.33 -39.51 -11.57
N ALA A 138 -6.89 -40.67 -11.11
CA ALA A 138 -7.68 -41.90 -11.13
C ALA A 138 -8.95 -41.80 -10.27
N LEU A 139 -8.87 -41.10 -9.14
CA LEU A 139 -9.98 -40.86 -8.23
C LEU A 139 -10.87 -39.67 -8.61
N ALA A 140 -10.54 -38.95 -9.69
CA ALA A 140 -11.16 -37.66 -10.06
C ALA A 140 -11.11 -36.61 -8.92
N GLN A 141 -10.01 -36.63 -8.15
CA GLN A 141 -9.75 -35.78 -6.98
C GLN A 141 -8.59 -34.80 -7.21
N LEU A 142 -8.32 -34.46 -8.47
CA LEU A 142 -7.31 -33.45 -8.82
C LEU A 142 -7.77 -32.04 -8.43
N ILE A 143 -9.08 -31.76 -8.43
CA ILE A 143 -9.65 -30.56 -7.80
C ILE A 143 -10.09 -30.92 -6.38
N ASP A 144 -9.58 -30.18 -5.40
CA ASP A 144 -10.07 -30.22 -4.03
C ASP A 144 -11.16 -29.14 -3.84
N PRO A 145 -12.43 -29.52 -3.55
CA PRO A 145 -13.50 -28.56 -3.32
C PRO A 145 -13.25 -27.60 -2.15
N GLU A 146 -12.45 -27.98 -1.14
CA GLU A 146 -12.06 -27.11 -0.03
C GLU A 146 -11.06 -26.04 -0.48
N GLN A 147 -10.14 -26.39 -1.39
CA GLN A 147 -9.19 -25.45 -1.99
C GLN A 147 -9.87 -24.52 -3.01
N GLY A 148 -10.88 -25.03 -3.71
CA GLY A 148 -11.65 -24.31 -4.72
C GLY A 148 -11.51 -24.89 -6.13
N TRP A 149 -12.27 -24.34 -7.07
CA TRP A 149 -12.26 -24.72 -8.47
C TRP A 149 -10.99 -24.21 -9.19
N GLU A 150 -10.28 -25.10 -9.87
CA GLU A 150 -9.13 -24.73 -10.71
C GLU A 150 -9.62 -24.03 -11.99
N PRO A 151 -9.23 -22.77 -12.25
CA PRO A 151 -9.52 -22.11 -13.52
C PRO A 151 -8.93 -22.89 -14.71
N VAL A 152 -9.55 -22.76 -15.88
CA VAL A 152 -9.00 -23.35 -17.11
C VAL A 152 -7.61 -22.79 -17.35
N ARG A 153 -6.65 -23.70 -17.49
CA ARG A 153 -5.22 -23.39 -17.59
C ARG A 153 -4.89 -22.57 -18.83
N ARG A 154 -4.16 -21.46 -18.61
CA ARG A 154 -3.86 -20.42 -19.61
C ARG A 154 -2.44 -19.84 -19.45
N ASP A 155 -1.56 -20.57 -18.79
CA ASP A 155 -0.30 -20.04 -18.22
C ASP A 155 0.84 -19.85 -19.25
N ALA A 156 0.67 -20.34 -20.47
CA ALA A 156 1.66 -20.28 -21.55
C ALA A 156 1.14 -19.53 -22.80
N LEU A 157 0.19 -18.62 -22.61
CA LEU A 157 -0.37 -17.82 -23.69
C LEU A 157 0.42 -16.52 -23.84
N ASP A 158 0.78 -16.19 -25.09
CA ASP A 158 1.48 -14.95 -25.42
C ASP A 158 0.55 -13.72 -25.35
N ASP A 159 -0.74 -13.92 -25.64
CA ASP A 159 -1.78 -12.91 -25.49
C ASP A 159 -2.26 -12.81 -24.04
N TYR A 160 -2.43 -11.59 -23.52
CA TYR A 160 -3.04 -11.37 -22.22
C TYR A 160 -3.90 -10.11 -22.16
N VAL A 161 -4.87 -10.15 -21.25
CA VAL A 161 -5.77 -9.07 -20.94
C VAL A 161 -5.60 -8.67 -19.48
N VAL A 162 -5.29 -7.40 -19.26
CA VAL A 162 -5.21 -6.74 -17.97
C VAL A 162 -6.60 -6.20 -17.61
N ALA A 163 -7.15 -6.58 -16.47
CA ALA A 163 -8.43 -6.08 -16.00
C ALA A 163 -8.56 -6.22 -14.48
N ASP A 164 -9.31 -5.33 -13.83
CA ASP A 164 -9.72 -5.55 -12.45
C ASP A 164 -10.80 -6.65 -12.40
N ALA A 165 -10.42 -7.84 -11.93
CA ALA A 165 -11.33 -8.98 -11.86
C ALA A 165 -12.53 -8.70 -10.96
N ALA A 166 -12.40 -7.91 -9.89
CA ALA A 166 -13.52 -7.59 -9.01
C ALA A 166 -14.57 -6.75 -9.76
N ILE A 167 -14.12 -5.81 -10.61
CA ILE A 167 -15.00 -5.02 -11.48
C ILE A 167 -15.70 -5.93 -12.49
N LEU A 168 -14.95 -6.77 -13.23
CA LEU A 168 -15.56 -7.67 -14.21
C LEU A 168 -16.57 -8.63 -13.57
N ARG A 169 -16.25 -9.19 -12.40
CA ARG A 169 -17.15 -10.07 -11.65
C ARG A 169 -18.36 -9.33 -11.10
N SER A 170 -18.24 -8.04 -10.77
CA SER A 170 -19.37 -7.21 -10.31
C SER A 170 -20.43 -6.96 -11.39
N LEU A 171 -20.06 -7.08 -12.67
CA LEU A 171 -21.00 -6.97 -13.80
C LEU A 171 -21.91 -8.20 -13.91
N VAL A 172 -21.50 -9.35 -13.36
CA VAL A 172 -22.19 -10.63 -13.54
C VAL A 172 -23.43 -10.70 -12.66
N GLN A 173 -24.59 -10.55 -13.30
CA GLN A 173 -25.91 -10.61 -12.66
C GLN A 173 -26.52 -12.01 -12.74
N ARG A 174 -27.58 -12.26 -11.95
CA ARG A 174 -28.30 -13.55 -11.97
C ARG A 174 -28.91 -13.85 -13.33
N ASP A 175 -29.42 -12.82 -14.00
CA ASP A 175 -29.93 -12.93 -15.36
C ASP A 175 -28.76 -12.82 -16.36
N GLY A 176 -28.90 -13.52 -17.48
CA GLY A 176 -27.86 -13.55 -18.50
C GLY A 176 -27.75 -12.21 -19.18
N GLY A 177 -26.53 -11.69 -19.31
CA GLY A 177 -26.30 -10.37 -19.88
C GLY A 177 -24.92 -10.21 -20.50
N TRP A 178 -24.69 -9.01 -20.99
CA TRP A 178 -23.42 -8.61 -21.57
C TRP A 178 -23.15 -7.13 -21.29
N SER A 179 -21.88 -6.72 -21.41
CA SER A 179 -21.47 -5.32 -21.31
C SER A 179 -20.28 -5.04 -22.22
N PHE A 180 -20.25 -3.86 -22.83
CA PHE A 180 -19.06 -3.36 -23.50
C PHE A 180 -18.26 -2.48 -22.57
N LEU A 181 -16.94 -2.64 -22.55
CA LEU A 181 -16.00 -1.79 -21.82
C LEU A 181 -14.97 -1.26 -22.81
N LYS A 182 -14.26 -0.18 -22.46
CA LYS A 182 -13.14 0.31 -23.27
C LYS A 182 -12.02 -0.74 -23.26
N PHE A 183 -11.42 -1.00 -24.41
CA PHE A 183 -10.22 -1.83 -24.53
C PHE A 183 -9.11 -1.02 -25.20
N GLU A 184 -7.94 -0.99 -24.59
CA GLU A 184 -6.74 -0.34 -25.13
C GLU A 184 -5.64 -1.40 -25.20
N TYR A 185 -4.94 -1.50 -26.32
CA TYR A 185 -4.05 -2.63 -26.58
C TYR A 185 -2.79 -2.26 -27.34
N LEU A 186 -1.79 -3.11 -27.16
CA LEU A 186 -0.57 -3.19 -27.94
C LEU A 186 -0.62 -4.48 -28.77
N ARG A 187 -0.37 -4.35 -30.06
CA ARG A 187 -0.32 -5.45 -31.01
C ARG A 187 1.10 -5.57 -31.55
N PHE A 188 1.68 -6.76 -31.45
CA PHE A 188 3.01 -7.05 -31.97
C PHE A 188 2.86 -7.79 -33.30
N LEU A 189 3.61 -7.34 -34.30
CA LEU A 189 3.47 -7.73 -35.69
C LEU A 189 4.79 -8.30 -36.23
N GLU A 190 4.69 -9.42 -36.92
CA GLU A 190 5.78 -9.99 -37.72
C GLU A 190 5.26 -10.32 -39.11
N ALA A 191 5.91 -9.78 -40.15
CA ALA A 191 5.46 -9.88 -41.55
C ALA A 191 3.98 -9.49 -41.77
N GLY A 192 3.44 -8.58 -40.95
CA GLY A 192 2.05 -8.12 -41.01
C GLY A 192 1.03 -9.00 -40.30
N ALA A 193 1.45 -10.13 -39.70
CA ALA A 193 0.59 -10.97 -38.87
C ALA A 193 0.78 -10.66 -37.38
N THR A 194 -0.29 -10.75 -36.59
CA THR A 194 -0.20 -10.57 -35.14
C THR A 194 0.46 -11.79 -34.50
N THR A 195 1.59 -11.58 -33.81
CA THR A 195 2.28 -12.63 -33.06
C THR A 195 1.80 -12.69 -31.62
N MET A 196 1.57 -11.54 -30.99
CA MET A 196 1.02 -11.42 -29.64
C MET A 196 0.28 -10.10 -29.48
N ALA A 197 -0.65 -10.06 -28.54
CA ALA A 197 -1.33 -8.84 -28.15
C ALA A 197 -1.57 -8.74 -26.65
N HIS A 198 -1.34 -7.54 -26.14
CA HIS A 198 -1.52 -7.21 -24.73
C HIS A 198 -2.54 -6.09 -24.66
N GLY A 199 -3.56 -6.20 -23.81
CA GLY A 199 -4.50 -5.09 -23.68
C GLY A 199 -5.09 -4.95 -22.30
N GLU A 200 -5.66 -3.79 -22.03
CA GLU A 200 -6.27 -3.43 -20.76
C GLU A 200 -7.75 -3.09 -20.96
N ILE A 201 -8.59 -3.67 -20.10
CA ILE A 201 -10.03 -3.41 -20.06
C ILE A 201 -10.32 -2.35 -18.99
N GLY A 202 -10.97 -1.27 -19.41
CA GLY A 202 -11.43 -0.21 -18.51
C GLY A 202 -12.61 -0.63 -17.62
N SER A 203 -12.92 0.19 -16.61
CA SER A 203 -13.93 -0.12 -15.59
C SER A 203 -15.36 0.34 -15.92
N THR A 204 -15.54 1.21 -16.91
CA THR A 204 -16.82 1.91 -17.16
C THR A 204 -17.57 1.33 -18.36
N PRO A 205 -18.83 0.86 -18.19
CA PRO A 205 -19.67 0.39 -19.29
C PRO A 205 -19.87 1.41 -20.41
N LEU A 206 -19.75 0.96 -21.65
CA LEU A 206 -19.96 1.72 -22.87
C LEU A 206 -21.33 1.43 -23.47
N LYS A 207 -21.97 2.47 -24.00
CA LYS A 207 -23.16 2.36 -24.85
C LYS A 207 -22.75 2.41 -26.31
N ILE A 208 -22.45 1.25 -26.89
CA ILE A 208 -22.05 1.13 -28.30
C ILE A 208 -23.14 1.68 -29.23
N ASN A 209 -22.72 2.54 -30.16
CA ASN A 209 -23.53 3.12 -31.22
C ASN A 209 -22.63 3.54 -32.40
N SER A 210 -23.21 3.97 -33.51
CA SER A 210 -22.48 4.32 -34.74
C SER A 210 -21.52 5.50 -34.62
N ILE A 211 -21.70 6.39 -33.63
CA ILE A 211 -20.78 7.49 -33.35
C ILE A 211 -19.60 6.96 -32.54
N LEU A 212 -19.89 6.32 -31.40
CA LEU A 212 -18.87 5.86 -30.47
C LEU A 212 -17.88 4.89 -31.12
N VAL A 213 -18.34 4.00 -32.00
CA VAL A 213 -17.43 3.05 -32.68
C VAL A 213 -16.39 3.76 -33.55
N ARG A 214 -16.70 4.92 -34.13
CA ARG A 214 -15.74 5.72 -34.92
C ARG A 214 -14.68 6.36 -34.05
N ASP A 215 -15.04 6.70 -32.82
CA ASP A 215 -14.15 7.36 -31.86
C ASP A 215 -13.21 6.36 -31.18
N ILE A 216 -13.70 5.17 -30.84
CA ILE A 216 -12.94 4.21 -30.03
C ILE A 216 -12.21 3.16 -30.84
N PHE A 217 -12.67 2.76 -32.03
CA PHE A 217 -11.96 1.80 -32.87
C PHE A 217 -10.93 2.53 -33.72
N ASN A 218 -9.67 2.48 -33.31
CA ASN A 218 -8.56 3.03 -34.07
C ASN A 218 -7.28 2.28 -33.72
N GLU A 219 -6.34 2.25 -34.64
CA GLU A 219 -5.01 1.68 -34.44
C GLU A 219 -3.98 2.55 -35.17
N ARG A 220 -2.82 2.71 -34.56
CA ARG A 220 -1.69 3.42 -35.14
C ARG A 220 -0.40 2.65 -34.88
N PRO A 221 0.55 2.62 -35.83
CA PRO A 221 1.86 2.05 -35.60
C PRO A 221 2.62 2.85 -34.51
N LEU A 222 3.37 2.13 -33.68
CA LEU A 222 4.34 2.67 -32.73
C LEU A 222 5.75 2.35 -33.23
N GLY A 223 6.57 3.38 -33.41
CA GLY A 223 7.90 3.23 -34.01
C GLY A 223 7.88 3.22 -35.55
N SER A 224 9.07 3.22 -36.14
CA SER A 224 9.25 3.30 -37.60
C SER A 224 9.30 1.95 -38.31
N ASP A 225 9.48 0.85 -37.57
CA ASP A 225 9.66 -0.50 -38.13
C ASP A 225 8.34 -1.27 -38.36
N GLY A 226 7.21 -0.71 -37.90
CA GLY A 226 5.88 -1.30 -38.08
C GLY A 226 5.64 -2.60 -37.29
N ARG A 227 6.52 -2.95 -36.35
CA ARG A 227 6.43 -4.20 -35.57
C ARG A 227 5.56 -4.08 -34.33
N LEU A 228 5.18 -2.87 -33.95
CA LEU A 228 4.32 -2.58 -32.80
C LEU A 228 3.21 -1.62 -33.23
N ALA A 229 2.00 -1.87 -32.79
CA ALA A 229 0.88 -0.96 -32.96
C ALA A 229 0.17 -0.71 -31.62
N HIS A 230 -0.35 0.50 -31.46
CA HIS A 230 -1.22 0.89 -30.34
C HIS A 230 -2.62 1.12 -30.87
N GLY A 231 -3.58 0.44 -30.28
CA GLY A 231 -4.98 0.53 -30.69
C GLY A 231 -5.93 0.69 -29.53
N ARG A 232 -7.11 1.17 -29.87
CA ARG A 232 -8.28 1.27 -29.01
C ARG A 232 -9.44 0.58 -29.68
N SER A 233 -10.32 0.00 -28.87
CA SER A 233 -11.54 -0.67 -29.30
C SER A 233 -12.45 -0.93 -28.09
N ALA A 234 -13.26 -1.98 -28.14
CA ALA A 234 -14.11 -2.42 -27.05
C ALA A 234 -13.69 -3.82 -26.54
N ALA A 235 -14.01 -4.09 -25.28
CA ALA A 235 -14.04 -5.43 -24.71
C ALA A 235 -15.50 -5.82 -24.48
N LEU A 236 -15.88 -7.04 -24.84
CA LEU A 236 -17.21 -7.59 -24.58
C LEU A 236 -17.15 -8.60 -23.45
N ILE A 237 -17.87 -8.32 -22.37
CA ILE A 237 -18.02 -9.23 -21.24
C ILE A 237 -19.39 -9.90 -21.36
N ALA A 238 -19.45 -11.23 -21.37
CA ALA A 238 -20.70 -11.99 -21.49
C ALA A 238 -20.80 -13.04 -20.38
N TRP A 239 -21.98 -13.14 -19.74
CA TRP A 239 -22.21 -14.06 -18.62
C TRP A 239 -23.54 -14.80 -18.73
N PRO A 240 -23.64 -16.01 -18.14
CA PRO A 240 -24.80 -16.85 -18.30
C PRO A 240 -25.91 -16.45 -17.33
N GLY A 241 -27.13 -16.77 -17.75
CA GLY A 241 -28.33 -16.54 -16.96
C GLY A 241 -28.75 -17.74 -16.12
N LYS A 242 -30.06 -17.95 -16.10
CA LYS A 242 -30.74 -19.03 -15.39
C LYS A 242 -31.45 -19.95 -16.36
N LEU A 243 -31.58 -21.21 -15.97
CA LEU A 243 -32.45 -22.18 -16.62
C LEU A 243 -33.93 -21.80 -16.46
N PRO A 244 -34.85 -22.35 -17.26
CA PRO A 244 -36.29 -22.15 -17.07
C PRO A 244 -36.80 -22.50 -15.66
N SER A 245 -36.11 -23.40 -14.96
CA SER A 245 -36.37 -23.74 -13.55
C SER A 245 -36.04 -22.63 -12.55
N GLY A 246 -35.34 -21.57 -12.97
CA GLY A 246 -34.85 -20.48 -12.12
C GLY A 246 -33.46 -20.73 -11.50
N GLU A 247 -32.91 -21.93 -11.66
CA GLU A 247 -31.53 -22.25 -11.24
C GLU A 247 -30.49 -21.57 -12.13
N LEU A 248 -29.37 -21.15 -11.56
CA LEU A 248 -28.28 -20.55 -12.33
C LEU A 248 -27.62 -21.61 -13.21
N VAL A 249 -27.24 -21.23 -14.43
CA VAL A 249 -26.43 -22.08 -15.30
C VAL A 249 -25.02 -22.15 -14.72
N VAL A 250 -24.61 -23.33 -14.26
CA VAL A 250 -23.30 -23.59 -13.63
C VAL A 250 -22.53 -24.63 -14.43
N THR A 251 -21.29 -24.31 -14.81
CA THR A 251 -20.39 -25.19 -15.55
C THR A 251 -19.61 -26.09 -14.59
N ARG A 252 -20.04 -27.35 -14.47
CA ARG A 252 -19.42 -28.36 -13.59
C ARG A 252 -18.34 -29.21 -14.26
N GLN A 253 -18.24 -29.16 -15.58
CA GLN A 253 -17.25 -29.91 -16.34
C GLN A 253 -16.00 -29.05 -16.53
N TYR A 254 -14.84 -29.61 -16.20
CA TYR A 254 -13.55 -29.03 -16.58
C TYR A 254 -13.27 -29.36 -18.04
N THR A 255 -12.89 -28.36 -18.84
CA THR A 255 -12.55 -28.55 -20.25
C THR A 255 -11.30 -27.75 -20.58
N PRO A 256 -10.32 -28.34 -21.29
CA PRO A 256 -9.08 -27.67 -21.65
C PRO A 256 -9.40 -26.49 -22.58
N GLU A 257 -8.50 -25.50 -22.68
CA GLU A 257 -8.65 -24.43 -23.66
C GLU A 257 -8.35 -24.95 -25.08
N THR A 258 -9.28 -24.74 -26.01
CA THR A 258 -9.24 -25.29 -27.38
C THR A 258 -9.77 -24.33 -28.44
N VAL A 259 -10.15 -23.10 -28.06
CA VAL A 259 -10.69 -22.12 -28.99
C VAL A 259 -9.59 -21.58 -29.88
N THR A 260 -9.78 -21.68 -31.20
CA THR A 260 -8.86 -21.14 -32.21
C THR A 260 -9.57 -20.26 -33.25
N ASP A 261 -10.90 -20.33 -33.32
CA ASP A 261 -11.74 -19.60 -34.26
C ASP A 261 -13.06 -19.16 -33.62
N VAL A 262 -13.84 -18.34 -34.34
CA VAL A 262 -15.12 -17.80 -33.86
C VAL A 262 -16.15 -18.92 -33.64
N ASP A 263 -16.17 -19.97 -34.46
CA ASP A 263 -17.04 -21.14 -34.25
C ASP A 263 -16.73 -21.83 -32.92
N GLY A 264 -15.45 -22.05 -32.62
CA GLY A 264 -14.97 -22.60 -31.36
C GLY A 264 -15.29 -21.70 -30.18
N LEU A 265 -15.17 -20.39 -30.32
CA LEU A 265 -15.57 -19.42 -29.30
C LEU A 265 -17.07 -19.50 -29.00
N MET A 266 -17.91 -19.60 -30.03
CA MET A 266 -19.36 -19.76 -29.87
C MET A 266 -19.72 -21.11 -29.23
N ALA A 267 -19.02 -22.19 -29.59
CA ALA A 267 -19.18 -23.49 -28.95
C ALA A 267 -18.79 -23.44 -27.46
N ARG A 268 -17.71 -22.74 -27.12
CA ARG A 268 -17.31 -22.50 -25.73
C ARG A 268 -18.33 -21.66 -24.98
N ALA A 269 -18.87 -20.62 -25.62
CA ALA A 269 -19.93 -19.81 -25.04
C ALA A 269 -21.19 -20.63 -24.73
N ARG A 270 -21.57 -21.59 -25.60
CA ARG A 270 -22.68 -22.52 -25.33
C ARG A 270 -22.41 -23.40 -24.10
N LEU A 271 -21.19 -23.93 -23.98
CA LEU A 271 -20.78 -24.73 -22.82
C LEU A 271 -20.92 -23.92 -21.51
N TYR A 272 -20.56 -22.63 -21.55
CA TYR A 272 -20.67 -21.74 -20.39
C TYR A 272 -22.07 -21.15 -20.20
N GLY A 273 -22.98 -21.30 -21.17
CA GLY A 273 -24.32 -20.73 -21.17
C GLY A 273 -24.41 -19.23 -21.53
N CYS A 274 -23.40 -18.70 -22.24
CA CYS A 274 -23.28 -17.29 -22.62
C CYS A 274 -23.57 -17.01 -24.10
N ASP A 275 -23.92 -18.02 -24.91
CA ASP A 275 -23.98 -17.94 -26.37
C ASP A 275 -25.02 -16.96 -26.88
N GLN A 276 -26.22 -16.97 -26.30
CA GLN A 276 -27.28 -16.03 -26.67
C GLN A 276 -26.86 -14.57 -26.40
N GLN A 277 -26.27 -14.32 -25.22
CA GLN A 277 -25.80 -12.99 -24.81
C GLN A 277 -24.68 -12.50 -25.72
N LEU A 278 -23.70 -13.37 -26.01
CA LEU A 278 -22.59 -13.09 -26.92
C LEU A 278 -23.09 -12.76 -28.32
N GLN A 279 -23.97 -13.58 -28.89
CA GLN A 279 -24.52 -13.37 -30.23
C GLN A 279 -25.31 -12.06 -30.34
N THR A 280 -26.11 -11.75 -29.31
CA THR A 280 -26.89 -10.50 -29.25
C THR A 280 -25.95 -9.28 -29.26
N ALA A 281 -24.91 -9.29 -28.44
CA ALA A 281 -23.94 -8.19 -28.36
C ALA A 281 -23.15 -8.01 -29.67
N LEU A 282 -22.68 -9.10 -30.27
CA LEU A 282 -21.96 -9.05 -31.55
C LEU A 282 -22.87 -8.55 -32.69
N THR A 283 -24.15 -8.89 -32.67
CA THR A 283 -25.13 -8.37 -33.63
C THR A 283 -25.32 -6.86 -33.48
N LEU A 284 -25.42 -6.35 -32.24
CA LEU A 284 -25.50 -4.91 -31.97
C LEU A 284 -24.24 -4.17 -32.45
N LEU A 285 -23.05 -4.74 -32.19
CA LEU A 285 -21.79 -4.16 -32.63
C LEU A 285 -21.70 -4.12 -34.16
N LYS A 286 -22.05 -5.21 -34.84
CA LYS A 286 -22.12 -5.27 -36.30
C LYS A 286 -23.08 -4.21 -36.86
N GLY A 287 -24.26 -4.03 -36.28
CA GLY A 287 -25.20 -2.99 -36.67
C GLY A 287 -24.62 -1.57 -36.53
N SER A 288 -23.80 -1.35 -35.50
CA SER A 288 -23.13 -0.06 -35.26
C SER A 288 -22.03 0.24 -36.28
N PHE A 289 -21.45 -0.78 -36.93
CA PHE A 289 -20.43 -0.64 -37.98
C PHE A 289 -20.98 -0.33 -39.38
N ALA A 290 -22.31 -0.36 -39.59
CA ALA A 290 -22.91 -0.31 -40.93
C ALA A 290 -22.45 0.89 -41.80
N SER A 291 -22.13 2.03 -41.17
CA SER A 291 -21.68 3.26 -41.85
C SER A 291 -20.21 3.60 -41.57
N TYR A 292 -19.42 2.64 -41.11
CA TYR A 292 -18.02 2.82 -40.73
C TYR A 292 -17.11 1.94 -41.59
N GLN A 293 -16.24 2.57 -42.39
CA GLN A 293 -15.30 1.90 -43.30
C GLN A 293 -13.86 2.37 -43.03
N PRO A 294 -13.25 1.89 -41.93
CA PRO A 294 -11.87 2.20 -41.60
C PRO A 294 -10.88 1.33 -42.37
N VAL A 295 -9.60 1.71 -42.30
CA VAL A 295 -8.51 0.90 -42.84
C VAL A 295 -8.03 -0.09 -41.77
N GLY A 296 -8.24 -1.38 -42.01
CA GLY A 296 -7.65 -2.47 -41.24
C GLY A 296 -8.56 -3.08 -40.16
N PRO A 297 -8.22 -4.29 -39.67
CA PRO A 297 -8.91 -4.92 -38.55
C PRO A 297 -8.40 -4.41 -37.20
N PHE A 298 -9.30 -4.19 -36.25
CA PHE A 298 -8.96 -3.80 -34.88
C PHE A 298 -9.04 -5.00 -33.95
N LEU A 299 -8.17 -5.04 -32.95
CA LEU A 299 -8.24 -6.09 -31.95
C LEU A 299 -9.39 -5.80 -30.98
N MET A 300 -10.15 -6.81 -30.61
CA MET A 300 -11.22 -6.75 -29.64
C MET A 300 -11.02 -7.84 -28.59
N ALA A 301 -11.27 -7.54 -27.31
CA ALA A 301 -11.30 -8.56 -26.27
C ALA A 301 -12.73 -9.10 -26.08
N ILE A 302 -12.86 -10.41 -25.86
CA ILE A 302 -14.12 -11.05 -25.46
C ILE A 302 -13.83 -11.85 -24.19
N VAL A 303 -14.55 -11.56 -23.11
CA VAL A 303 -14.43 -12.27 -21.83
C VAL A 303 -15.71 -13.04 -21.57
N LEU A 304 -15.60 -14.37 -21.58
CA LEU A 304 -16.69 -15.23 -21.15
C LEU A 304 -16.59 -15.45 -19.64
N CYS A 305 -17.65 -15.13 -18.91
CA CYS A 305 -17.72 -15.34 -17.46
C CYS A 305 -18.41 -16.67 -17.17
N ALA A 306 -17.69 -17.71 -16.76
CA ALA A 306 -18.27 -19.00 -16.41
C ALA A 306 -18.60 -19.07 -14.91
N ARG A 307 -19.81 -19.54 -14.57
CA ARG A 307 -20.19 -19.83 -13.18
C ARG A 307 -19.68 -21.23 -12.81
N ARG A 308 -18.85 -21.34 -11.78
CA ARG A 308 -18.28 -22.60 -11.28
C ARG A 308 -19.01 -23.10 -10.04
N PRO A 309 -18.97 -24.42 -9.76
CA PRO A 309 -19.71 -25.01 -8.64
C PRO A 309 -19.20 -24.58 -7.26
N THR A 310 -17.92 -24.21 -7.16
CA THR A 310 -17.25 -23.71 -5.96
C THR A 310 -16.47 -22.43 -6.29
N ARG A 311 -15.96 -21.74 -5.26
CA ARG A 311 -15.08 -20.56 -5.45
C ARG A 311 -13.81 -20.99 -6.17
N LEU A 312 -13.24 -20.13 -7.01
CA LEU A 312 -11.95 -20.44 -7.64
C LEU A 312 -10.83 -20.43 -6.60
N ILE A 313 -9.83 -21.28 -6.81
CA ILE A 313 -8.63 -21.35 -5.98
C ILE A 313 -8.06 -19.92 -5.79
N SER A 314 -7.73 -19.58 -4.54
CA SER A 314 -7.15 -18.28 -4.16
C SER A 314 -8.05 -17.07 -4.45
N THR A 315 -9.36 -17.25 -4.62
CA THR A 315 -10.32 -16.14 -4.81
C THR A 315 -11.62 -16.33 -4.01
N ASP A 316 -12.31 -15.22 -3.74
CA ASP A 316 -13.63 -15.24 -3.10
C ASP A 316 -14.81 -15.40 -4.08
N SER A 317 -14.56 -15.67 -5.36
CA SER A 317 -15.59 -15.70 -6.39
C SER A 317 -15.70 -17.08 -7.05
N ALA A 318 -16.93 -17.48 -7.37
CA ALA A 318 -17.20 -18.65 -8.22
C ALA A 318 -17.30 -18.28 -9.71
N ILE A 319 -16.91 -17.05 -10.09
CA ILE A 319 -16.96 -16.58 -11.48
C ILE A 319 -15.55 -16.61 -12.07
N GLU A 320 -15.36 -17.52 -13.03
CA GLU A 320 -14.15 -17.63 -13.85
C GLU A 320 -14.22 -16.67 -15.03
N LEU A 321 -13.12 -15.95 -15.27
CA LEU A 321 -12.97 -15.03 -16.39
C LEU A 321 -12.14 -15.73 -17.48
N CYS A 322 -12.74 -15.95 -18.65
CA CYS A 322 -12.10 -16.59 -19.80
C CYS A 322 -11.92 -15.56 -20.93
N PRO A 323 -10.78 -14.85 -21.01
CA PRO A 323 -10.57 -13.84 -22.03
C PRO A 323 -10.07 -14.43 -23.35
N TYR A 324 -10.46 -13.79 -24.45
CA TYR A 324 -10.08 -14.09 -25.81
C TYR A 324 -9.81 -12.78 -26.54
N VAL A 325 -8.94 -12.80 -27.54
CA VAL A 325 -8.73 -11.68 -28.45
C VAL A 325 -9.07 -12.09 -29.88
N VAL A 326 -9.75 -11.20 -30.59
CA VAL A 326 -10.24 -11.43 -31.96
C VAL A 326 -10.11 -10.16 -32.78
N ASP A 327 -9.79 -10.31 -34.05
CA ASP A 327 -9.76 -9.19 -35.00
C ASP A 327 -11.17 -8.90 -35.51
N VAL A 328 -11.58 -7.63 -35.41
CA VAL A 328 -12.83 -7.13 -35.97
C VAL A 328 -12.58 -6.19 -37.15
N ALA A 329 -13.23 -6.48 -38.28
CA ALA A 329 -13.11 -5.73 -39.53
C ALA A 329 -14.47 -5.12 -39.91
N PRO A 330 -14.72 -3.84 -39.62
CA PRO A 330 -15.90 -3.15 -40.11
C PRO A 330 -15.90 -3.10 -41.65
N PRO A 331 -17.06 -3.26 -42.33
CA PRO A 331 -18.41 -3.39 -41.77
C PRO A 331 -18.83 -4.84 -41.45
N SER A 332 -18.05 -5.86 -41.87
CA SER A 332 -18.45 -7.27 -41.84
C SER A 332 -18.25 -7.98 -40.49
N LEU A 333 -17.78 -7.27 -39.45
CA LEU A 333 -17.38 -7.74 -38.12
C LEU A 333 -16.22 -8.75 -38.17
N PHE A 334 -16.39 -9.90 -38.82
CA PHE A 334 -15.39 -10.97 -38.91
C PHE A 334 -15.09 -11.29 -40.38
N GLY A 335 -13.85 -11.05 -40.82
CA GLY A 335 -13.47 -11.15 -42.24
C GLY A 335 -13.69 -12.53 -42.87
N GLN A 336 -13.51 -13.60 -42.08
CA GLN A 336 -13.73 -15.00 -42.50
C GLN A 336 -14.96 -15.63 -41.84
N GLY A 337 -15.88 -14.82 -41.32
CA GLY A 337 -17.04 -15.32 -40.56
C GLY A 337 -16.59 -16.20 -39.38
N GLY A 338 -17.22 -17.37 -39.23
CA GLY A 338 -16.93 -18.34 -38.16
C GLY A 338 -15.50 -18.88 -38.11
N LYS A 339 -14.75 -18.79 -39.22
CA LYS A 339 -13.34 -19.22 -39.33
C LYS A 339 -12.33 -18.12 -39.03
N SER A 340 -12.80 -16.93 -38.67
CA SER A 340 -11.92 -15.88 -38.21
C SER A 340 -11.17 -16.33 -36.95
N VAL A 341 -9.87 -16.07 -36.91
CA VAL A 341 -8.97 -16.51 -35.84
C VAL A 341 -9.38 -15.87 -34.52
N VAL A 342 -9.45 -16.70 -33.47
CA VAL A 342 -9.62 -16.27 -32.09
C VAL A 342 -8.46 -16.83 -31.29
N ARG A 343 -7.76 -15.98 -30.54
CA ARG A 343 -6.66 -16.41 -29.68
C ARG A 343 -7.11 -16.35 -28.22
N PRO A 344 -6.96 -17.43 -27.44
CA PRO A 344 -7.18 -17.37 -26.00
C PRO A 344 -6.15 -16.43 -25.38
N ALA A 345 -6.55 -15.67 -24.36
CA ALA A 345 -5.67 -14.79 -23.62
C ALA A 345 -5.58 -15.22 -22.15
N GLY A 346 -4.48 -14.88 -21.48
CA GLY A 346 -4.39 -14.91 -20.01
C GLY A 346 -5.10 -13.70 -19.38
N HIS A 347 -5.59 -13.83 -18.14
CA HIS A 347 -6.03 -12.67 -17.36
C HIS A 347 -4.90 -12.22 -16.41
N ARG A 348 -4.68 -10.90 -16.34
CA ARG A 348 -3.80 -10.27 -15.35
C ARG A 348 -4.59 -9.18 -14.63
N HIS A 349 -4.34 -9.01 -13.34
CA HIS A 349 -5.02 -7.94 -12.58
C HIS A 349 -4.52 -6.56 -13.02
N ALA A 350 -5.45 -5.64 -13.25
CA ALA A 350 -5.13 -4.22 -13.41
C ALA A 350 -4.65 -3.63 -12.07
N ILE A 351 -3.88 -2.54 -12.15
CA ILE A 351 -3.47 -1.79 -10.95
C ILE A 351 -4.73 -1.24 -10.29
N SER A 352 -5.00 -1.71 -9.07
CA SER A 352 -6.12 -1.22 -8.27
C SER A 352 -5.77 -1.22 -6.79
N PRO A 353 -6.47 -0.44 -5.96
CA PRO A 353 -6.24 -0.42 -4.52
C PRO A 353 -6.35 -1.81 -3.89
N GLY A 354 -7.24 -2.66 -4.42
CA GLY A 354 -7.42 -4.04 -3.98
C GLY A 354 -6.21 -4.92 -4.27
N LEU A 355 -5.67 -4.86 -5.50
CA LEU A 355 -4.45 -5.58 -5.86
C LEU A 355 -3.27 -5.14 -4.99
N LEU A 356 -3.10 -3.83 -4.81
CA LEU A 356 -1.99 -3.24 -4.05
C LEU A 356 -2.02 -3.65 -2.57
N ARG A 357 -3.20 -3.66 -1.94
CA ARG A 357 -3.37 -4.20 -0.57
C ARG A 357 -3.03 -5.69 -0.49
N HIS A 358 -3.51 -6.48 -1.43
CA HIS A 358 -3.23 -7.92 -1.46
C HIS A 358 -1.72 -8.20 -1.58
N MET A 359 -1.02 -7.49 -2.46
CA MET A 359 0.43 -7.59 -2.60
C MET A 359 1.20 -7.07 -1.38
N ALA A 360 0.62 -6.16 -0.60
CA ALA A 360 1.14 -5.72 0.69
C ALA A 360 0.89 -6.71 1.83
N GLY A 361 0.30 -7.88 1.56
CA GLY A 361 0.01 -8.91 2.57
C GLY A 361 -1.25 -8.63 3.39
N GLU A 362 -2.13 -7.72 2.95
CA GLU A 362 -3.40 -7.44 3.62
C GLU A 362 -4.51 -8.39 3.13
N PRO A 363 -5.35 -8.94 4.03
CA PRO A 363 -6.42 -9.86 3.64
C PRO A 363 -7.50 -9.18 2.80
N SER A 364 -7.89 -9.83 1.69
CA SER A 364 -8.91 -9.37 0.72
C SER A 364 -10.30 -9.13 1.34
N ALA A 365 -10.58 -9.71 2.51
CA ALA A 365 -11.88 -9.72 3.16
C ALA A 365 -12.17 -8.47 4.04
N ALA A 366 -11.18 -7.61 4.28
CA ALA A 366 -11.42 -6.37 4.98
C ALA A 366 -12.06 -5.35 4.03
N ARG A 367 -13.40 -5.32 3.98
CA ARG A 367 -14.16 -4.10 3.67
C ARG A 367 -13.98 -3.06 4.79
N ASP A 368 -12.76 -2.89 5.30
CA ASP A 368 -12.44 -1.73 6.10
C ASP A 368 -12.59 -0.54 5.17
N GLU A 369 -13.60 0.30 5.43
CA GLU A 369 -13.73 1.57 4.74
C GLU A 369 -12.37 2.27 4.81
N LEU A 370 -11.74 2.47 3.65
CA LEU A 370 -10.45 3.14 3.56
C LEU A 370 -10.58 4.48 4.29
N LEU A 371 -9.84 4.61 5.38
CA LEU A 371 -9.92 5.77 6.23
C LEU A 371 -9.40 6.99 5.46
N ARG A 372 -10.27 7.98 5.28
CA ARG A 372 -9.92 9.20 4.54
C ARG A 372 -8.95 10.02 5.36
N TRP A 373 -7.80 10.35 4.79
CA TRP A 373 -6.80 11.16 5.47
C TRP A 373 -6.20 12.20 4.54
N THR A 374 -5.64 13.24 5.15
CA THR A 374 -5.09 14.40 4.47
C THR A 374 -3.61 14.52 4.76
N LEU A 375 -2.78 14.69 3.73
CA LEU A 375 -1.36 14.96 3.87
C LEU A 375 -1.10 16.45 3.69
N ILE A 376 -0.39 17.06 4.64
CA ILE A 376 0.13 18.42 4.53
C ILE A 376 1.65 18.34 4.40
N GLY A 377 2.19 18.94 3.33
CA GLY A 377 3.61 18.87 2.97
C GLY A 377 3.86 17.72 2.01
N CYS A 378 3.92 18.04 0.72
CA CYS A 378 4.26 17.13 -0.38
C CYS A 378 5.77 17.20 -0.69
N GLY A 379 6.61 17.45 0.32
CA GLY A 379 8.06 17.49 0.17
C GLY A 379 8.70 16.09 0.14
N SER A 380 9.99 16.03 0.42
CA SER A 380 10.76 14.78 0.39
C SER A 380 10.23 13.71 1.36
N LEU A 381 9.90 14.06 2.60
CA LEU A 381 9.32 13.12 3.57
C LEU A 381 7.87 12.76 3.23
N GLY A 382 7.01 13.77 3.05
CA GLY A 382 5.59 13.55 2.80
C GLY A 382 5.30 12.75 1.52
N SER A 383 6.05 13.00 0.44
CA SER A 383 5.91 12.20 -0.79
C SER A 383 6.27 10.72 -0.59
N LYS A 384 7.25 10.41 0.28
CA LYS A 384 7.61 9.01 0.58
C LYS A 384 6.52 8.32 1.35
N ILE A 385 6.04 8.97 2.42
CA ILE A 385 4.92 8.46 3.23
C ILE A 385 3.70 8.23 2.32
N ALA A 386 3.35 9.20 1.48
CA ALA A 386 2.24 9.10 0.55
C ALA A 386 2.39 7.93 -0.41
N LEU A 387 3.56 7.76 -1.04
CA LEU A 387 3.74 6.72 -2.06
C LEU A 387 4.03 5.33 -1.48
N HIS A 388 4.51 5.21 -0.24
CA HIS A 388 4.52 3.93 0.48
C HIS A 388 3.10 3.49 0.80
N LEU A 389 2.26 4.39 1.29
CA LEU A 389 0.85 4.11 1.55
C LEU A 389 0.04 3.92 0.26
N ALA A 390 0.36 4.63 -0.83
CA ALA A 390 -0.28 4.38 -2.12
C ALA A 390 0.06 2.99 -2.66
N ARG A 391 1.31 2.51 -2.52
CA ARG A 391 1.69 1.14 -2.93
C ARG A 391 1.02 0.04 -2.12
N SER A 392 0.50 0.34 -0.93
CA SER A 392 -0.35 -0.56 -0.13
C SER A 392 -1.84 -0.25 -0.29
N GLY A 393 -2.25 0.54 -1.30
CA GLY A 393 -3.67 0.83 -1.56
C GLY A 393 -4.36 1.70 -0.50
N ARG A 394 -3.59 2.54 0.22
CA ARG A 394 -3.98 3.40 1.35
C ARG A 394 -3.57 4.87 1.18
N ALA A 395 -3.47 5.36 -0.06
CA ALA A 395 -3.05 6.72 -0.38
C ALA A 395 -3.84 7.81 0.37
N PRO A 396 -3.26 9.01 0.58
CA PRO A 396 -4.02 10.14 1.10
C PRO A 396 -5.12 10.54 0.11
N THR A 397 -6.27 10.96 0.65
CA THR A 397 -7.40 11.44 -0.18
C THR A 397 -7.28 12.92 -0.55
N VAL A 398 -6.45 13.66 0.19
CA VAL A 398 -6.14 15.06 -0.07
C VAL A 398 -4.66 15.28 0.20
N VAL A 399 -3.99 16.02 -0.68
CA VAL A 399 -2.57 16.40 -0.55
C VAL A 399 -2.43 17.92 -0.68
N ILE A 400 -1.71 18.53 0.26
CA ILE A 400 -1.64 19.99 0.42
C ILE A 400 -0.19 20.43 0.44
N ASP A 401 0.19 21.33 -0.47
CA ASP A 401 1.51 21.96 -0.49
C ASP A 401 1.47 23.26 -1.30
N LYS A 402 1.97 24.36 -0.74
CA LYS A 402 2.01 25.66 -1.41
C LYS A 402 3.17 25.80 -2.40
N SER A 403 4.18 24.93 -2.30
CA SER A 403 5.42 25.06 -3.06
C SER A 403 5.38 24.28 -4.37
N THR A 404 6.15 24.79 -5.32
CA THR A 404 6.47 24.08 -6.56
C THR A 404 7.73 23.25 -6.39
N MET A 405 7.91 22.30 -7.31
CA MET A 405 9.12 21.53 -7.47
C MET A 405 10.26 22.40 -8.00
N SER A 406 11.47 22.06 -7.60
CA SER A 406 12.71 22.67 -8.05
C SER A 406 13.75 21.58 -8.31
N PRO A 407 14.81 21.85 -9.10
CA PRO A 407 15.78 20.83 -9.51
C PRO A 407 16.38 20.03 -8.34
N HIS A 408 16.77 20.71 -7.25
CA HIS A 408 17.30 20.06 -6.06
C HIS A 408 16.34 19.05 -5.40
N ASN A 409 15.02 19.17 -5.62
CA ASN A 409 14.06 18.22 -5.08
C ASN A 409 14.24 16.83 -5.70
N ALA A 410 14.76 16.72 -6.92
CA ALA A 410 15.02 15.43 -7.58
C ALA A 410 15.95 14.51 -6.78
N ALA A 411 16.82 15.07 -5.92
CA ALA A 411 17.74 14.28 -5.11
C ALA A 411 17.04 13.46 -4.00
N ARG A 412 15.83 13.84 -3.57
CA ARG A 412 15.17 13.24 -2.40
C ARG A 412 13.64 13.16 -2.48
N HIS A 413 13.01 13.78 -3.45
CA HIS A 413 11.59 13.64 -3.65
C HIS A 413 11.30 12.24 -4.23
N SER A 414 10.16 11.66 -3.90
CA SER A 414 9.82 10.30 -4.36
C SER A 414 9.39 10.22 -5.82
N LEU A 415 9.22 11.38 -6.45
CA LEU A 415 8.87 11.47 -7.85
C LEU A 415 10.15 11.59 -8.65
N ILE A 416 10.14 11.04 -9.85
CA ILE A 416 11.29 11.03 -10.74
C ILE A 416 11.02 12.07 -11.84
N PRO A 417 11.98 12.97 -12.14
CA PRO A 417 11.87 13.88 -13.27
C PRO A 417 11.67 13.10 -14.58
N GLN A 418 10.83 13.62 -15.47
CA GLN A 418 10.60 12.97 -16.77
C GLN A 418 11.87 13.03 -17.63
N ALA A 419 12.11 11.99 -18.43
CA ALA A 419 13.21 12.00 -19.37
C ALA A 419 13.00 13.08 -20.45
N GLY A 420 14.04 13.89 -20.69
CA GLY A 420 14.02 14.96 -21.69
C GLY A 420 15.26 15.84 -21.56
N ASP A 421 15.60 16.54 -22.64
CA ASP A 421 16.79 17.41 -22.71
C ASP A 421 16.76 18.54 -21.67
N LEU A 422 15.55 19.01 -21.33
CA LEU A 422 15.29 20.05 -20.34
C LEU A 422 14.18 19.61 -19.38
N GLN A 423 14.25 20.08 -18.15
CA GLN A 423 13.40 19.63 -17.03
C GLN A 423 12.36 20.68 -16.61
N ILE A 424 11.94 21.59 -17.49
CA ILE A 424 11.03 22.69 -17.11
C ILE A 424 9.66 22.21 -16.62
N LEU A 425 9.15 21.11 -17.17
CA LEU A 425 7.89 20.49 -16.75
C LEU A 425 7.96 19.88 -15.34
N TRP A 426 9.17 19.69 -14.80
CA TRP A 426 9.35 19.28 -13.41
C TRP A 426 8.93 20.38 -12.44
N MET A 427 9.04 21.66 -12.80
CA MET A 427 8.86 22.81 -11.90
C MET A 427 7.39 23.19 -11.69
N GLU A 428 6.54 22.20 -11.44
CA GLU A 428 5.10 22.33 -11.18
C GLU A 428 4.78 22.16 -9.68
N SER A 429 3.54 22.44 -9.26
CA SER A 429 3.05 22.22 -7.90
C SER A 429 3.35 20.79 -7.39
N LYS A 430 3.99 20.71 -6.21
CA LYS A 430 4.28 19.43 -5.55
C LYS A 430 3.01 18.63 -5.26
N ALA A 431 1.95 19.32 -4.82
CA ALA A 431 0.67 18.69 -4.52
C ALA A 431 0.04 18.06 -5.77
N LYS A 432 0.06 18.76 -6.91
CA LYS A 432 -0.50 18.28 -8.18
C LYS A 432 0.28 17.06 -8.71
N LEU A 433 1.61 17.16 -8.77
CA LEU A 433 2.47 16.07 -9.22
C LEU A 433 2.33 14.81 -8.34
N LEU A 434 2.22 14.99 -7.02
CA LEU A 434 2.01 13.86 -6.10
C LEU A 434 0.63 13.22 -6.29
N ALA A 435 -0.43 14.02 -6.49
CA ALA A 435 -1.77 13.50 -6.77
C ALA A 435 -1.82 12.71 -8.09
N ASP A 436 -1.13 13.18 -9.14
CA ASP A 436 -1.04 12.46 -10.42
C ASP A 436 -0.29 11.13 -10.28
N ALA A 437 0.76 11.09 -9.44
CA ALA A 437 1.45 9.85 -9.12
C ALA A 437 0.58 8.88 -8.31
N ILE A 438 -0.22 9.37 -7.36
CA ILE A 438 -1.21 8.58 -6.64
C ILE A 438 -2.26 7.99 -7.60
N ARG A 439 -2.72 8.78 -8.59
CA ARG A 439 -3.65 8.31 -9.65
C ARG A 439 -3.08 7.16 -10.45
N SER A 440 -1.77 7.15 -10.69
CA SER A 440 -1.09 6.05 -11.40
C SER A 440 -1.12 4.72 -10.62
N PHE A 441 -1.44 4.75 -9.32
CA PHE A 441 -1.70 3.56 -8.48
C PHE A 441 -3.20 3.20 -8.37
N GLY A 442 -4.06 3.77 -9.21
CA GLY A 442 -5.50 3.50 -9.20
C GLY A 442 -6.23 4.10 -7.99
N GLN A 443 -5.68 5.17 -7.39
CA GLN A 443 -6.23 5.86 -6.21
C GLN A 443 -6.40 7.35 -6.50
N GLU A 444 -7.39 8.00 -5.90
CA GLU A 444 -7.63 9.43 -6.15
C GLU A 444 -7.23 10.29 -4.95
N ALA A 445 -6.56 11.40 -5.24
CA ALA A 445 -6.21 12.43 -4.27
C ALA A 445 -6.54 13.81 -4.82
N VAL A 446 -7.17 14.66 -4.01
CA VAL A 446 -7.38 16.06 -4.34
C VAL A 446 -6.11 16.85 -4.02
N ALA A 447 -5.53 17.49 -5.03
CA ALA A 447 -4.39 18.38 -4.84
C ALA A 447 -4.84 19.80 -4.48
N LEU A 448 -4.33 20.33 -3.36
CA LEU A 448 -4.56 21.71 -2.93
C LEU A 448 -3.23 22.48 -2.93
N PRO A 449 -2.92 23.26 -3.98
CA PRO A 449 -1.69 24.05 -4.08
C PRO A 449 -1.77 25.32 -3.22
N THR A 450 -1.94 25.17 -1.91
CA THR A 450 -2.20 26.28 -0.99
C THR A 450 -1.47 26.09 0.35
N ASN A 451 -1.44 27.14 1.16
CA ASN A 451 -0.85 27.10 2.48
C ASN A 451 -1.85 26.53 3.50
N ALA A 452 -1.40 25.56 4.30
CA ALA A 452 -2.23 24.95 5.34
C ALA A 452 -2.73 25.95 6.39
N ILE A 453 -1.97 27.02 6.63
CA ILE A 453 -2.36 28.09 7.56
C ILE A 453 -3.65 28.77 7.09
N ASP A 454 -3.77 29.04 5.79
CA ASP A 454 -4.93 29.71 5.20
C ASP A 454 -6.19 28.82 5.31
N LEU A 455 -6.00 27.51 5.20
CA LEU A 455 -7.08 26.51 5.37
C LEU A 455 -7.57 26.45 6.82
N VAL A 456 -6.67 26.55 7.79
CA VAL A 456 -7.05 26.62 9.21
C VAL A 456 -7.75 27.94 9.53
N ALA A 457 -7.40 29.03 8.86
CA ALA A 457 -8.01 30.34 9.07
C ALA A 457 -9.45 30.45 8.51
N SER A 458 -9.78 29.71 7.44
CA SER A 458 -11.08 29.78 6.78
C SER A 458 -11.85 28.46 6.84
N ALA A 459 -12.99 28.47 7.54
CA ALA A 459 -13.87 27.30 7.64
C ALA A 459 -14.42 26.84 6.29
N ASP A 460 -14.54 27.74 5.30
CA ASP A 460 -14.99 27.37 3.97
C ASP A 460 -13.87 26.68 3.17
N ALA A 461 -12.66 27.22 3.25
CA ALA A 461 -11.48 26.64 2.60
C ALA A 461 -11.11 25.27 3.20
N ALA A 462 -11.34 25.08 4.50
CA ALA A 462 -11.10 23.80 5.19
C ALA A 462 -11.95 22.63 4.68
N LYS A 463 -13.14 22.87 4.12
CA LYS A 463 -14.11 21.81 3.75
C LYS A 463 -13.57 20.83 2.71
N THR A 464 -12.74 21.33 1.79
CA THR A 464 -12.09 20.50 0.76
C THR A 464 -10.86 19.77 1.31
N ALA A 465 -10.24 20.33 2.36
CA ALA A 465 -9.04 19.81 2.98
C ALA A 465 -9.34 18.69 3.99
N TRP A 466 -10.37 18.84 4.81
CA TRP A 466 -10.78 17.87 5.81
C TRP A 466 -12.25 18.05 6.24
N SER A 467 -12.80 17.00 6.86
CA SER A 467 -14.17 16.98 7.38
C SER A 467 -14.25 16.11 8.64
N LYS A 468 -15.44 15.98 9.25
CA LYS A 468 -15.67 15.02 10.34
C LYS A 468 -15.41 13.55 9.96
N LYS A 469 -15.38 13.23 8.66
CA LYS A 469 -15.06 11.89 8.13
C LYS A 469 -13.55 11.70 7.90
N THR A 470 -12.75 12.75 8.07
CA THR A 470 -11.30 12.66 7.95
C THR A 470 -10.76 12.00 9.22
N TRP A 471 -10.13 10.84 9.05
CA TRP A 471 -9.54 10.05 10.12
C TRP A 471 -8.40 10.79 10.81
N ALA A 472 -7.46 11.32 10.02
CA ALA A 472 -6.34 12.11 10.52
C ALA A 472 -5.82 13.09 9.47
N VAL A 473 -5.14 14.11 9.94
CA VAL A 473 -4.30 15.01 9.14
C VAL A 473 -2.84 14.70 9.44
N VAL A 474 -2.09 14.22 8.46
CA VAL A 474 -0.66 13.96 8.59
C VAL A 474 0.11 15.20 8.16
N ASN A 475 0.82 15.84 9.09
CA ASN A 475 1.70 16.98 8.81
C ASN A 475 3.15 16.49 8.61
N ALA A 476 3.68 16.68 7.42
CA ALA A 476 5.05 16.35 7.02
C ALA A 476 5.82 17.58 6.52
N THR A 477 5.36 18.79 6.86
CA THR A 477 5.95 20.06 6.38
C THR A 477 7.25 20.44 7.07
N ALA A 478 7.49 19.95 8.28
CA ALA A 478 8.50 20.47 9.22
C ALA A 478 8.40 21.99 9.48
N SER A 479 7.25 22.61 9.19
CA SER A 479 7.05 24.06 9.32
C SER A 479 6.51 24.41 10.71
N LEU A 480 7.26 25.21 11.48
CA LEU A 480 6.82 25.68 12.81
C LEU A 480 5.49 26.47 12.72
N PRO A 481 5.31 27.46 11.81
CA PRO A 481 4.04 28.15 11.68
C PRO A 481 2.86 27.24 11.34
N ALA A 482 3.07 26.21 10.49
CA ALA A 482 2.02 25.25 10.17
C ALA A 482 1.62 24.42 11.40
N ARG A 483 2.60 23.96 12.19
CA ARG A 483 2.35 23.25 13.45
C ARG A 483 1.58 24.10 14.44
N GLU A 484 1.99 25.34 14.66
CA GLU A 484 1.32 26.26 15.59
C GLU A 484 -0.11 26.56 15.15
N ALA A 485 -0.34 26.80 13.84
CA ALA A 485 -1.68 26.99 13.31
C ALA A 485 -2.56 25.74 13.50
N LEU A 486 -2.03 24.54 13.21
CA LEU A 486 -2.74 23.28 13.44
C LEU A 486 -3.07 23.07 14.92
N ALA A 487 -2.11 23.29 15.82
CA ALA A 487 -2.31 23.19 17.27
C ALA A 487 -3.41 24.13 17.77
N ALA A 488 -3.43 25.38 17.29
CA ALA A 488 -4.40 26.41 17.66
C ALA A 488 -5.79 26.25 17.01
N ALA A 489 -5.94 25.37 16.01
CA ALA A 489 -7.23 25.15 15.38
C ALA A 489 -8.25 24.63 16.40
N SER A 490 -9.49 25.13 16.39
CA SER A 490 -10.55 24.55 17.23
C SER A 490 -11.10 23.27 16.62
N LEU A 491 -11.72 22.39 17.43
CA LEU A 491 -12.39 21.17 16.95
C LEU A 491 -13.46 21.45 15.88
N ARG A 492 -14.03 22.66 15.85
CA ARG A 492 -14.95 23.09 14.80
C ARG A 492 -14.25 23.32 13.47
N ARG A 493 -13.02 23.85 13.47
CA ARG A 493 -12.22 24.14 12.27
C ARG A 493 -11.43 22.94 11.79
N LEU A 494 -10.88 22.17 12.72
CA LEU A 494 -10.12 20.96 12.47
C LEU A 494 -10.62 19.85 13.43
N PRO A 495 -11.62 19.06 13.01
CA PRO A 495 -12.17 17.98 13.82
C PRO A 495 -11.27 16.74 13.85
N ALA A 496 -10.40 16.57 12.83
CA ALA A 496 -9.50 15.45 12.72
C ALA A 496 -8.27 15.64 13.61
N ARG A 497 -7.72 14.54 14.13
CA ARG A 497 -6.47 14.54 14.87
C ARG A 497 -5.28 14.72 13.94
N VAL A 498 -4.26 15.42 14.44
CA VAL A 498 -3.00 15.64 13.72
C VAL A 498 -2.01 14.53 14.06
N ILE A 499 -1.37 14.00 13.03
CA ILE A 499 -0.18 13.16 13.12
C ILE A 499 0.99 13.98 12.59
N GLU A 500 1.91 14.40 13.45
CA GLU A 500 3.12 15.11 13.02
C GLU A 500 4.18 14.09 12.60
N THR A 501 4.88 14.34 11.50
CA THR A 501 6.07 13.61 11.09
C THR A 501 7.20 14.60 10.81
N SER A 502 8.37 14.36 11.41
CA SER A 502 9.51 15.27 11.28
C SER A 502 10.84 14.53 11.39
N LEU A 503 11.89 15.14 10.87
CA LEU A 503 13.25 14.61 10.88
C LEU A 503 14.18 15.65 11.49
N TYR A 504 15.17 15.17 12.24
CA TYR A 504 16.20 16.00 12.83
C TYR A 504 17.59 15.50 12.41
N SER A 505 18.59 16.37 12.53
CA SER A 505 20.01 16.01 12.49
C SER A 505 20.44 15.27 11.21
N GLY A 506 19.94 15.70 10.06
CA GLY A 506 20.27 15.12 8.75
C GLY A 506 19.68 13.72 8.54
N GLY A 507 18.56 13.42 9.22
CA GLY A 507 17.89 12.13 9.19
C GLY A 507 18.56 11.08 10.08
N ARG A 508 19.16 11.50 11.20
CA ARG A 508 19.58 10.57 12.27
C ARG A 508 18.48 10.34 13.29
N LEU A 509 17.53 11.27 13.39
CA LEU A 509 16.37 11.16 14.25
C LEU A 509 15.09 11.37 13.42
N GLY A 510 14.09 10.54 13.65
CA GLY A 510 12.74 10.70 13.15
C GLY A 510 11.75 10.82 14.29
N VAL A 511 10.74 11.67 14.15
CA VAL A 511 9.71 11.86 15.18
C VAL A 511 8.34 11.70 14.53
N ILE A 512 7.49 10.90 15.17
CA ILE A 512 6.05 10.84 14.90
C ILE A 512 5.33 11.25 16.18
N THR A 513 4.36 12.15 16.08
CA THR A 513 3.43 12.39 17.18
C THR A 513 2.00 12.16 16.73
N VAL A 514 1.14 11.70 17.62
CA VAL A 514 -0.28 11.45 17.35
C VAL A 514 -1.09 12.14 18.44
N GLU A 515 -1.95 13.08 18.06
CA GLU A 515 -2.82 13.80 19.01
C GLU A 515 -3.69 12.84 19.84
N GLY A 516 -3.92 13.23 21.10
CA GLY A 516 -4.85 12.54 21.97
C GLY A 516 -6.32 12.80 21.62
N PRO A 517 -7.26 12.12 22.29
CA PRO A 517 -8.70 12.39 22.18
C PRO A 517 -9.01 13.87 22.36
N ASP A 518 -9.99 14.38 21.62
CA ASP A 518 -10.37 15.82 21.62
C ASP A 518 -9.22 16.79 21.37
N ARG A 519 -8.12 16.28 20.78
CA ARG A 519 -6.87 17.00 20.54
C ARG A 519 -6.22 17.49 21.84
N ASN A 520 -6.32 16.68 22.91
CA ASN A 520 -5.55 16.85 24.14
C ASN A 520 -4.82 15.54 24.50
N PRO A 521 -3.48 15.49 24.41
CA PRO A 521 -2.57 16.54 23.97
C PRO A 521 -2.73 16.91 22.48
N ASN A 522 -2.52 18.19 22.13
CA ASN A 522 -2.43 18.63 20.72
C ASN A 522 -0.99 18.48 20.16
N THR A 523 -0.80 18.71 18.86
CA THR A 523 0.52 18.60 18.21
C THR A 523 1.61 19.50 18.83
N GLY A 524 1.23 20.69 19.33
CA GLY A 524 2.13 21.60 20.02
C GLY A 524 2.58 21.03 21.38
N ASP A 525 1.64 20.52 22.16
CA ASP A 525 1.89 19.90 23.46
C ASP A 525 2.81 18.68 23.32
N LEU A 526 2.51 17.82 22.34
CA LEU A 526 3.32 16.63 22.03
C LEU A 526 4.73 17.00 21.60
N MET A 527 4.89 18.05 20.80
CA MET A 527 6.22 18.48 20.39
C MET A 527 7.02 19.09 21.55
N ALA A 528 6.37 19.86 22.43
CA ALA A 528 7.01 20.35 23.65
C ALA A 528 7.48 19.19 24.54
N ALA A 529 6.64 18.16 24.69
CA ALA A 529 6.98 16.94 25.41
C ALA A 529 8.12 16.16 24.72
N THR A 530 8.18 16.13 23.39
CA THR A 530 9.30 15.55 22.61
C THR A 530 10.61 16.25 22.92
N TYR A 531 10.65 17.58 22.97
CA TYR A 531 11.90 18.30 23.31
C TYR A 531 12.40 17.94 24.70
N ALA A 532 11.49 17.77 25.67
CA ALA A 532 11.85 17.36 27.01
C ALA A 532 12.33 15.89 27.07
N LEU A 533 11.82 15.00 26.22
CA LEU A 533 12.33 13.63 26.07
C LEU A 533 13.72 13.60 25.43
N LEU A 534 13.92 14.36 24.34
CA LEU A 534 15.22 14.47 23.67
C LEU A 534 16.30 15.03 24.61
N LYS A 535 15.95 16.01 25.45
CA LYS A 535 16.84 16.59 26.47
C LYS A 535 17.17 15.63 27.61
N ALA A 536 16.28 14.69 27.92
CA ALA A 536 16.49 13.72 29.01
C ALA A 536 17.51 12.63 28.63
N ASP A 537 17.70 12.36 27.34
CA ASP A 537 18.71 11.43 26.81
C ASP A 537 19.93 12.21 26.28
N PRO A 538 21.13 12.08 26.90
CA PRO A 538 22.32 12.80 26.46
C PRO A 538 22.78 12.51 25.03
N ALA A 539 22.52 11.30 24.51
CA ALA A 539 22.85 10.95 23.13
C ALA A 539 21.88 11.62 22.15
N MET A 540 20.58 11.57 22.43
CA MET A 540 19.58 12.24 21.60
C MET A 540 19.68 13.76 21.67
N SER A 541 19.96 14.32 22.85
CA SER A 541 20.16 15.74 23.08
C SER A 541 21.31 16.27 22.21
N ARG A 542 22.45 15.55 22.16
CA ARG A 542 23.58 15.91 21.29
C ARG A 542 23.20 15.86 19.83
N LEU A 543 22.45 14.84 19.40
CA LEU A 543 22.01 14.76 18.01
C LEU A 543 21.05 15.90 17.67
N ALA A 544 20.01 16.11 18.46
CA ALA A 544 18.92 17.06 18.18
C ALA A 544 19.33 18.53 18.32
N PHE A 545 20.23 18.85 19.25
CA PHE A 545 20.53 20.23 19.65
C PHE A 545 21.99 20.67 19.46
N SER A 546 22.91 19.82 18.98
CA SER A 546 24.31 20.23 18.75
C SER A 546 24.43 21.30 17.64
N ARG A 547 25.38 22.22 17.84
CA ARG A 547 25.74 23.25 16.84
C ARG A 547 26.41 22.68 15.59
N ASP A 548 27.12 21.56 15.69
CA ASP A 548 27.68 20.83 14.53
C ASP A 548 26.59 20.06 13.75
N GLY A 549 25.48 19.72 14.42
CA GLY A 549 24.26 19.20 13.81
C GLY A 549 23.31 20.28 13.27
N ALA A 550 23.61 21.56 13.52
CA ALA A 550 22.84 22.68 13.01
C ALA A 550 23.03 22.78 11.51
N THR A 551 22.19 22.05 10.76
CA THR A 551 21.87 22.27 9.36
C THR A 551 23.09 22.62 8.53
N GLY A 552 23.80 21.63 7.98
CA GLY A 552 24.58 21.91 6.77
C GLY A 552 23.62 22.59 5.80
N ARG A 553 23.76 23.90 5.61
CA ARG A 553 22.89 24.68 4.74
C ARG A 553 23.46 24.46 3.35
N CYS A 554 22.66 23.94 2.44
CA CYS A 554 23.07 23.82 1.04
C CYS A 554 22.46 24.98 0.26
N ASP A 555 23.33 25.82 -0.32
CA ASP A 555 22.91 26.86 -1.24
C ASP A 555 22.41 26.22 -2.55
N ILE A 556 21.14 26.42 -2.86
CA ILE A 556 20.47 25.88 -4.06
C ILE A 556 20.51 26.90 -5.23
N GLY A 557 21.04 28.11 -4.99
CA GLY A 557 21.23 29.20 -5.94
C GLY A 557 21.49 30.55 -5.24
N GLU A 558 21.66 31.64 -6.01
CA GLU A 558 21.91 33.00 -5.48
C GLU A 558 20.62 33.70 -4.99
N GLY A 559 19.95 33.10 -4.01
CA GLY A 559 18.76 33.68 -3.37
C GLY A 559 18.48 33.09 -1.99
N CYS A 560 18.28 33.95 -0.99
CA CYS A 560 18.14 33.62 0.44
C CYS A 560 16.93 32.71 0.84
N GLY A 561 16.14 32.20 -0.11
CA GLY A 561 14.83 31.60 0.16
C GLY A 561 14.76 30.07 0.25
N SER A 562 15.85 29.34 0.02
CA SER A 562 15.79 27.87 -0.09
C SER A 562 16.79 27.17 0.84
N LEU A 563 16.42 27.03 2.11
CA LEU A 563 17.20 26.29 3.09
C LEU A 563 16.81 24.81 3.06
N THR A 564 17.78 23.93 2.77
CA THR A 564 17.58 22.49 2.87
C THR A 564 18.80 21.79 3.47
N MET A 565 18.57 20.71 4.22
CA MET A 565 19.65 19.90 4.80
C MET A 565 20.13 18.85 3.79
N PRO A 566 21.44 18.68 3.55
CA PRO A 566 21.97 17.60 2.74
C PRO A 566 21.82 16.27 3.47
N MET A 567 21.22 15.30 2.80
CA MET A 567 21.11 13.91 3.24
C MET A 567 20.84 13.03 2.02
N SER A 568 21.24 11.76 2.05
CA SER A 568 20.89 10.83 0.98
C SER A 568 19.40 10.50 0.98
N ASP A 569 18.86 10.17 -0.19
CA ASP A 569 17.51 9.63 -0.30
C ASP A 569 17.34 8.33 0.50
N ALA A 570 18.36 7.46 0.48
CA ALA A 570 18.34 6.21 1.24
C ALA A 570 18.15 6.45 2.75
N ARG A 571 18.89 7.40 3.34
CA ARG A 571 18.73 7.74 4.77
C ARG A 571 17.35 8.32 5.06
N LEU A 572 16.84 9.17 4.18
CA LEU A 572 15.49 9.70 4.29
C LEU A 572 14.44 8.58 4.25
N SER A 573 14.60 7.64 3.32
CA SER A 573 13.72 6.48 3.14
C SER A 573 13.73 5.54 4.34
N LEU A 574 14.89 5.32 4.97
CA LEU A 574 15.01 4.53 6.21
C LEU A 574 14.11 5.05 7.34
N LEU A 575 13.94 6.37 7.45
CA LEU A 575 13.05 6.97 8.46
C LEU A 575 11.61 7.13 7.96
N ALA A 576 11.40 7.37 6.66
CA ALA A 576 10.06 7.51 6.10
C ALA A 576 9.27 6.19 6.07
N ALA A 577 9.93 5.05 5.83
CA ALA A 577 9.26 3.75 5.75
C ALA A 577 8.60 3.33 7.08
N PRO A 578 9.27 3.38 8.25
CA PRO A 578 8.63 3.12 9.55
C PRO A 578 7.51 4.11 9.88
N MET A 579 7.61 5.36 9.43
CA MET A 579 6.52 6.34 9.58
C MET A 579 5.28 5.91 8.79
N ALA A 580 5.47 5.48 7.54
CA ALA A 580 4.39 4.95 6.72
C ALA A 580 3.80 3.66 7.32
N GLU A 581 4.63 2.75 7.80
CA GLU A 581 4.20 1.54 8.52
C GLU A 581 3.37 1.86 9.76
N ARG A 582 3.81 2.83 10.58
CA ARG A 582 3.06 3.24 11.76
C ARG A 582 1.70 3.84 11.38
N ILE A 583 1.64 4.68 10.34
CA ILE A 583 0.37 5.23 9.85
C ILE A 583 -0.55 4.12 9.32
N ALA A 584 -0.01 3.15 8.57
CA ALA A 584 -0.77 2.00 8.07
C ALA A 584 -1.29 1.11 9.22
N GLN A 585 -0.50 0.91 10.28
CA GLN A 585 -0.94 0.21 11.49
C GLN A 585 -2.08 0.95 12.18
N LEU A 586 -1.95 2.27 12.38
CA LEU A 586 -2.99 3.09 13.01
C LEU A 586 -4.29 3.13 12.20
N GLN A 587 -4.22 3.01 10.86
CA GLN A 587 -5.41 2.87 10.02
C GLN A 587 -6.15 1.55 10.23
N ARG A 588 -5.47 0.51 10.74
CA ARG A 588 -6.04 -0.82 10.99
C ARG A 588 -6.51 -0.98 12.44
N SER A 589 -5.75 -0.47 13.40
CA SER A 589 -6.02 -0.66 14.84
C SER A 589 -6.84 0.47 15.48
N SER A 590 -7.22 1.49 14.70
CA SER A 590 -7.71 2.79 15.17
C SER A 590 -6.67 3.58 16.00
N LEU A 591 -6.95 4.87 16.19
CA LEU A 591 -6.15 5.77 17.00
C LEU A 591 -6.54 5.61 18.48
N SER A 592 -5.60 5.79 19.42
CA SER A 592 -5.84 5.69 20.87
C SER A 592 -7.03 6.57 21.32
N GLN A 593 -7.78 6.06 22.31
CA GLN A 593 -8.95 6.73 22.89
C GLN A 593 -8.69 7.29 24.29
N GLU A 594 -7.46 7.15 24.81
CA GLU A 594 -7.08 7.61 26.15
C GLU A 594 -5.99 8.67 26.06
N ASP A 595 -4.92 8.36 25.34
CA ASP A 595 -3.70 9.15 25.33
C ASP A 595 -3.30 9.62 23.92
N GLY A 596 -2.48 10.66 23.86
CA GLY A 596 -1.64 10.95 22.69
C GLY A 596 -0.37 10.10 22.68
N GLU A 597 0.37 10.13 21.58
CA GLU A 597 1.57 9.32 21.42
C GLU A 597 2.75 10.12 20.85
N ILE A 598 3.96 9.76 21.29
CA ILE A 598 5.22 10.21 20.72
C ILE A 598 6.05 8.97 20.37
N LEU A 599 6.57 8.93 19.16
CA LEU A 599 7.53 7.93 18.71
C LEU A 599 8.80 8.63 18.24
N ILE A 600 9.95 8.22 18.79
CA ILE A 600 11.26 8.76 18.44
C ILE A 600 12.10 7.62 17.85
N GLY A 601 12.45 7.74 16.57
CA GLY A 601 13.31 6.84 15.84
C GLY A 601 14.74 7.35 15.82
N GLN A 602 15.71 6.50 16.14
CA GLN A 602 17.14 6.81 16.10
C GLN A 602 17.88 5.84 15.18
N LEU A 603 18.57 6.40 14.19
CA LEU A 603 19.51 5.69 13.33
C LEU A 603 20.86 5.57 14.04
N GLY A 604 21.36 4.34 14.15
CA GLY A 604 22.66 4.01 14.71
C GLY A 604 23.81 4.56 13.88
N ASP A 605 24.99 4.65 14.49
CA ASP A 605 26.19 5.17 13.84
C ASP A 605 26.70 4.28 12.69
N ASP A 606 26.30 3.01 12.66
CA ASP A 606 26.50 2.09 11.53
C ASP A 606 25.73 2.50 10.26
N GLY A 607 24.78 3.42 10.37
CA GLY A 607 23.92 3.88 9.29
C GLY A 607 22.84 2.87 8.87
N LEU A 608 22.65 1.80 9.64
CA LEU A 608 21.75 0.68 9.32
C LEU A 608 20.77 0.39 10.46
N SER A 609 21.25 0.37 11.71
CA SER A 609 20.44 0.03 12.88
C SER A 609 19.41 1.11 13.16
N LEU A 610 18.13 0.76 13.20
CA LEU A 610 17.05 1.71 13.49
C LEU A 610 16.23 1.23 14.69
N SER A 611 16.15 2.08 15.73
CA SER A 611 15.36 1.82 16.93
C SER A 611 14.27 2.88 17.08
N TRP A 612 13.06 2.48 17.50
CA TRP A 612 11.95 3.39 17.75
C TRP A 612 11.46 3.23 19.18
N GLN A 613 11.48 4.33 19.94
CA GLN A 613 10.94 4.40 21.29
C GLN A 613 9.54 5.01 21.25
N ARG A 614 8.58 4.40 21.95
CA ARG A 614 7.20 4.88 22.04
C ARG A 614 6.92 5.39 23.45
N HIS A 615 6.28 6.54 23.53
CA HIS A 615 5.86 7.18 24.78
C HIS A 615 4.38 7.52 24.69
N SER A 616 3.60 7.10 25.70
CA SER A 616 2.21 7.54 25.87
C SER A 616 2.21 8.90 26.56
N VAL A 617 1.32 9.79 26.12
CA VAL A 617 1.16 11.12 26.71
C VAL A 617 -0.30 11.31 27.11
N PRO A 618 -0.63 11.24 28.40
CA PRO A 618 -2.00 11.44 28.86
C PRO A 618 -2.47 12.88 28.60
N PRO A 619 -3.79 13.13 28.63
CA PRO A 619 -4.34 14.46 28.47
C PRO A 619 -3.71 15.47 29.43
N LEU A 620 -3.37 16.67 28.93
CA LEU A 620 -2.80 17.72 29.77
C LEU A 620 -3.88 18.34 30.66
N THR A 621 -3.46 18.75 31.87
CA THR A 621 -4.28 19.59 32.74
C THR A 621 -4.32 20.99 32.16
N VAL A 622 -5.50 21.44 31.72
CA VAL A 622 -5.70 22.78 31.16
C VAL A 622 -6.29 23.68 32.25
N VAL A 623 -5.60 24.79 32.52
CA VAL A 623 -5.97 25.77 33.55
C VAL A 623 -6.20 27.12 32.88
N HIS A 624 -7.41 27.66 33.04
CA HIS A 624 -7.74 29.01 32.59
C HIS A 624 -7.22 30.04 33.58
N THR A 625 -6.81 31.21 33.08
CA THR A 625 -6.33 32.31 33.91
C THR A 625 -7.50 32.99 34.64
N GLU A 626 -7.30 33.39 35.90
CA GLU A 626 -8.38 33.97 36.71
C GLU A 626 -8.65 35.45 36.42
N ASN A 627 -7.76 36.14 35.70
CA ASN A 627 -7.88 37.56 35.39
C ASN A 627 -8.62 37.85 34.07
N GLY A 628 -9.22 36.84 33.44
CA GLY A 628 -10.02 37.02 32.21
C GLY A 628 -9.20 37.14 30.92
N SER A 629 -7.89 36.86 30.96
CA SER A 629 -7.05 36.73 29.77
C SER A 629 -7.52 35.55 28.90
N SER A 630 -7.35 35.64 27.58
CA SER A 630 -7.62 34.51 26.66
C SER A 630 -6.56 33.40 26.77
N TRP A 631 -5.50 33.63 27.53
CA TRP A 631 -4.43 32.68 27.74
C TRP A 631 -4.82 31.53 28.65
N HIS A 632 -4.19 30.39 28.43
CA HIS A 632 -4.37 29.21 29.28
C HIS A 632 -3.05 28.47 29.51
N VAL A 633 -2.95 27.80 30.65
CA VAL A 633 -1.78 27.00 31.03
C VAL A 633 -2.09 25.54 30.75
N ARG A 634 -1.21 24.86 30.01
CA ARG A 634 -1.34 23.45 29.66
C ARG A 634 -0.22 22.69 30.35
N ILE A 635 -0.56 21.87 31.33
CA ILE A 635 0.42 21.25 32.23
C ILE A 635 0.54 19.76 31.90
N HIS A 636 1.73 19.35 31.48
CA HIS A 636 2.08 17.95 31.24
C HIS A 636 2.03 17.13 32.53
N ALA A 637 1.56 15.88 32.44
CA ALA A 637 1.43 14.97 33.60
C ALA A 637 2.71 14.88 34.43
N ARG A 638 3.88 14.73 33.80
CA ARG A 638 5.19 14.78 34.48
C ARG A 638 5.39 16.00 35.39
N ALA A 639 4.93 17.19 34.98
CA ALA A 639 5.05 18.41 35.78
C ALA A 639 4.03 18.39 36.93
N VAL A 640 2.80 17.93 36.67
CA VAL A 640 1.80 17.70 37.72
C VAL A 640 2.33 16.73 38.79
N GLU A 641 2.91 15.60 38.37
CA GLU A 641 3.47 14.59 39.28
C GLU A 641 4.58 15.15 40.16
N LYS A 642 5.52 15.92 39.60
CA LYS A 642 6.59 16.58 40.35
C LYS A 642 6.05 17.61 41.34
N ILE A 643 5.09 18.43 40.92
CA ILE A 643 4.40 19.39 41.80
C ILE A 643 3.72 18.65 42.95
N THR A 644 2.92 17.63 42.65
CA THR A 644 2.20 16.85 43.67
C THR A 644 3.15 16.14 44.62
N ALA A 645 4.28 15.61 44.13
CA ALA A 645 5.30 15.01 44.97
C ALA A 645 5.94 16.03 45.94
N GLU A 646 6.26 17.22 45.46
CA GLU A 646 6.80 18.32 46.29
C GLU A 646 5.77 18.77 47.35
N VAL A 647 4.50 18.93 46.98
CA VAL A 647 3.44 19.28 47.93
C VAL A 647 3.26 18.20 49.00
N ARG A 648 3.36 16.91 48.64
CA ARG A 648 3.31 15.80 49.60
C ARG A 648 4.52 15.76 50.54
N ALA A 649 5.69 16.23 50.10
CA ALA A 649 6.87 16.33 50.94
C ALA A 649 6.75 17.44 51.99
N TRP A 650 5.88 18.44 51.76
CA TRP A 650 5.67 19.60 52.63
C TRP A 650 4.19 19.82 52.99
N PRO A 651 3.55 18.90 53.73
CA PRO A 651 2.10 18.91 53.92
C PRO A 651 1.57 20.04 54.82
N THR A 652 2.44 20.68 55.61
CA THR A 652 2.06 21.68 56.62
C THR A 652 2.52 23.09 56.28
N VAL A 653 3.25 23.28 55.18
CA VAL A 653 3.80 24.58 54.76
C VAL A 653 3.63 24.76 53.26
N GLU A 654 3.57 26.00 52.80
CA GLU A 654 3.60 26.30 51.38
C GLU A 654 4.98 25.97 50.79
N THR A 655 4.99 25.39 49.60
CA THR A 655 6.19 25.08 48.81
C THR A 655 5.96 25.52 47.36
N GLY A 656 6.99 25.41 46.52
CA GLY A 656 6.89 25.83 45.13
C GLY A 656 8.14 25.54 44.31
N GLY A 657 8.25 26.20 43.16
CA GLY A 657 9.36 26.03 42.25
C GLY A 657 9.21 26.81 40.95
N ILE A 658 9.98 26.43 39.95
CA ILE A 658 10.05 27.12 38.66
C ILE A 658 9.43 26.27 37.57
N LEU A 659 8.58 26.87 36.74
CA LEU A 659 7.91 26.22 35.62
C LEU A 659 8.77 26.32 34.36
N VAL A 660 8.90 25.21 33.64
CA VAL A 660 9.68 25.14 32.41
C VAL A 660 8.87 24.54 31.27
N GLY A 661 8.99 25.12 30.09
CA GLY A 661 8.22 24.72 28.92
C GLY A 661 8.39 25.69 27.77
N ARG A 662 7.30 25.94 27.03
CA ARG A 662 7.30 26.91 25.94
C ARG A 662 6.00 27.69 25.85
N ILE A 663 6.07 28.86 25.25
CA ILE A 663 4.93 29.72 24.94
C ILE A 663 4.51 29.48 23.49
N SER A 664 3.21 29.34 23.27
CA SER A 664 2.58 29.41 21.96
C SER A 664 1.71 30.65 21.90
N GLU A 665 2.15 31.66 21.16
CA GLU A 665 1.40 32.90 20.92
C GLU A 665 0.13 32.63 20.10
N VAL A 666 0.20 31.69 19.14
CA VAL A 666 -0.94 31.38 18.26
C VAL A 666 -2.06 30.67 19.01
N LEU A 667 -1.69 29.74 19.91
CA LEU A 667 -2.65 29.08 20.80
C LEU A 667 -2.98 29.94 22.03
N GLN A 668 -2.25 31.03 22.27
CA GLN A 668 -2.26 31.81 23.52
C GLN A 668 -2.15 30.86 24.73
N SER A 669 -1.08 30.07 24.78
CA SER A 669 -0.89 29.11 25.87
C SER A 669 0.55 28.98 26.35
N LEU A 670 0.67 28.63 27.63
CA LEU A 670 1.92 28.25 28.27
C LEU A 670 1.93 26.74 28.45
N GLN A 671 2.74 26.06 27.65
CA GLN A 671 2.87 24.61 27.65
C GLN A 671 3.96 24.21 28.64
N VAL A 672 3.54 23.94 29.88
CA VAL A 672 4.42 23.52 30.97
C VAL A 672 4.73 22.03 30.79
N VAL A 673 5.99 21.72 30.49
CA VAL A 673 6.44 20.34 30.30
C VAL A 673 7.22 19.80 31.48
N ASP A 674 7.83 20.68 32.28
CA ASP A 674 8.59 20.27 33.46
C ASP A 674 8.60 21.34 34.57
N VAL A 675 9.06 20.97 35.76
CA VAL A 675 9.34 21.88 36.88
C VAL A 675 10.73 21.64 37.45
N LEU A 676 11.37 22.73 37.86
CA LEU A 676 12.62 22.69 38.61
C LEU A 676 12.34 22.83 40.11
N PRO A 677 13.12 22.14 40.96
CA PRO A 677 12.98 22.25 42.41
C PRO A 677 13.24 23.68 42.89
N ALA A 678 12.65 24.03 44.03
CA ALA A 678 12.96 25.29 44.70
C ALA A 678 14.47 25.39 45.01
N PRO A 679 15.11 26.55 44.75
CA PRO A 679 16.49 26.81 45.18
C PRO A 679 16.69 26.60 46.68
N GLN A 680 17.93 26.29 47.08
CA GLN A 680 18.24 25.96 48.48
C GLN A 680 17.95 27.11 49.45
N ASP A 681 18.02 28.36 48.99
CA ASP A 681 17.72 29.58 49.75
C ASP A 681 16.21 29.92 49.80
N SER A 682 15.33 29.03 49.32
CA SER A 682 13.88 29.24 49.39
C SER A 682 13.34 29.05 50.81
N SER A 683 12.46 29.95 51.25
CA SER A 683 11.81 29.90 52.56
C SER A 683 10.37 29.36 52.44
N ARG A 684 10.00 28.45 53.35
CA ARG A 684 8.68 27.80 53.41
C ARG A 684 8.02 28.10 54.75
N SER A 685 6.76 28.54 54.74
CA SER A 685 5.96 28.76 55.95
C SER A 685 4.50 28.37 55.74
N THR A 686 3.69 28.38 56.79
CA THR A 686 2.24 28.08 56.70
C THR A 686 1.42 29.10 55.93
N PHE A 687 1.97 30.29 55.67
CA PHE A 687 1.25 31.43 55.10
C PHE A 687 1.90 32.03 53.84
N GLU A 688 3.15 31.65 53.56
CA GLU A 688 3.94 32.21 52.47
C GLU A 688 5.07 31.25 52.05
N PHE A 689 5.27 31.14 50.75
CA PHE A 689 6.46 30.58 50.12
C PHE A 689 7.28 31.68 49.43
N ILE A 690 8.55 31.80 49.80
CA ILE A 690 9.50 32.73 49.17
C ILE A 690 10.48 31.93 48.33
N LEU A 691 10.41 32.09 47.01
CA LEU A 691 11.33 31.43 46.08
C LEU A 691 12.72 32.07 46.18
N GLY A 692 13.73 31.24 46.42
CA GLY A 692 15.13 31.64 46.43
C GLY A 692 15.65 32.02 45.03
N VAL A 693 16.83 32.64 44.98
CA VAL A 693 17.46 33.11 43.74
C VAL A 693 18.82 32.48 43.49
N GLN A 694 19.35 31.73 44.46
CA GLN A 694 20.65 31.08 44.35
C GLN A 694 20.68 30.10 43.16
N ASP A 695 21.67 30.27 42.29
CA ASP A 695 21.91 29.43 41.10
C ASP A 695 20.74 29.30 40.11
N VAL A 696 19.67 30.09 40.26
CA VAL A 696 18.50 30.04 39.36
C VAL A 696 18.89 30.37 37.93
N ARG A 697 19.70 31.42 37.74
CA ARG A 697 20.11 31.87 36.40
C ARG A 697 20.98 30.84 35.69
N SER A 698 21.94 30.24 36.38
CA SER A 698 22.82 29.20 35.81
C SER A 698 22.04 27.93 35.51
N THR A 699 21.15 27.51 36.41
CA THR A 699 20.29 26.32 36.21
C THR A 699 19.35 26.49 35.00
N LEU A 700 18.71 27.66 34.88
CA LEU A 700 17.84 27.95 33.74
C LEU A 700 18.60 28.07 32.42
N ALA A 701 19.79 28.67 32.43
CA ALA A 701 20.64 28.76 31.25
C ALA A 701 21.07 27.37 30.78
N ALA A 702 21.51 26.50 31.70
CA ALA A 702 21.89 25.12 31.40
C ALA A 702 20.70 24.32 30.83
N TYR A 703 19.52 24.42 31.46
CA TYR A 703 18.31 23.74 30.96
C TYR A 703 17.93 24.21 29.54
N ALA A 704 17.97 25.52 29.30
CA ALA A 704 17.66 26.08 28.00
C ALA A 704 18.68 25.62 26.94
N GLU A 705 19.98 25.64 27.26
CA GLU A 705 21.03 25.20 26.35
C GLU A 705 20.93 23.70 26.02
N GLU A 706 20.71 22.84 27.01
CA GLU A 706 20.52 21.39 26.83
C GLU A 706 19.28 21.04 25.99
N SER A 707 18.27 21.91 25.98
CA SER A 707 17.07 21.76 25.14
C SER A 707 17.16 22.50 23.80
N GLY A 708 18.36 22.99 23.43
CA GLY A 708 18.57 23.77 22.20
C GLY A 708 17.70 25.03 22.15
N TRP A 709 17.44 25.63 23.31
CA TRP A 709 16.57 26.80 23.53
C TRP A 709 15.11 26.59 23.12
N SER A 710 14.69 25.32 22.95
CA SER A 710 13.29 24.98 22.64
C SER A 710 12.40 25.01 23.88
N LEU A 711 12.99 24.88 25.08
CA LEU A 711 12.30 24.97 26.36
C LEU A 711 12.98 26.01 27.27
N TYR A 712 12.18 26.78 27.98
CA TYR A 712 12.64 27.90 28.81
C TYR A 712 11.68 28.16 29.99
N CYS A 713 12.12 29.03 30.91
CA CYS A 713 11.34 29.41 32.09
C CYS A 713 10.04 30.12 31.69
N LEU A 714 8.90 29.62 32.18
CA LEU A 714 7.57 30.18 31.96
C LEU A 714 7.05 31.03 33.12
N GLY A 715 7.69 30.90 34.29
CA GLY A 715 7.25 31.54 35.52
C GLY A 715 7.46 30.62 36.71
N THR A 716 6.65 30.78 37.74
CA THR A 716 6.80 30.08 39.02
C THR A 716 5.51 29.42 39.45
N TRP A 717 5.61 28.47 40.36
CA TRP A 717 4.45 27.88 41.00
C TRP A 717 4.63 27.79 42.51
N HIS A 718 3.53 27.77 43.24
CA HIS A 718 3.50 27.49 44.67
C HIS A 718 2.21 26.79 45.09
N SER A 719 2.16 26.31 46.33
CA SER A 719 1.01 25.61 46.89
C SER A 719 0.30 26.42 47.96
N HIS A 720 -1.03 26.40 47.97
CA HIS A 720 -1.83 26.80 49.14
C HIS A 720 -2.26 25.56 49.93
N LEU A 721 -2.24 25.66 51.26
CA LEU A 721 -2.72 24.59 52.16
C LEU A 721 -4.24 24.44 52.15
N GLY A 722 -4.97 25.50 51.77
CA GLY A 722 -6.43 25.51 51.64
C GLY A 722 -6.91 25.73 50.20
N PRO A 723 -8.21 25.57 49.91
CA PRO A 723 -8.80 25.83 48.60
C PRO A 723 -9.01 27.34 48.35
N SER A 724 -8.02 28.16 48.67
CA SER A 724 -8.04 29.62 48.45
C SER A 724 -7.55 29.97 47.05
N GLY A 725 -8.21 30.95 46.44
CA GLY A 725 -7.69 31.61 45.25
C GLY A 725 -6.44 32.46 45.56
N PRO A 726 -5.90 33.17 44.56
CA PRO A 726 -4.72 33.99 44.74
C PRO A 726 -4.92 35.06 45.82
N SER A 727 -3.91 35.22 46.66
CA SER A 727 -3.82 36.27 47.68
C SER A 727 -3.50 37.64 47.08
N ALA A 728 -3.48 38.68 47.91
CA ALA A 728 -3.00 40.00 47.48
C ALA A 728 -1.50 39.98 47.13
N THR A 729 -0.71 39.21 47.88
CA THR A 729 0.73 39.00 47.61
C THR A 729 0.93 38.28 46.28
N ASP A 730 0.16 37.23 45.98
CA ASP A 730 0.26 36.52 44.69
C ASP A 730 0.00 37.43 43.50
N ARG A 731 -1.03 38.29 43.60
CA ARG A 731 -1.34 39.27 42.57
C ARG A 731 -0.22 40.30 42.41
N ALA A 732 0.36 40.77 43.51
CA ALA A 732 1.50 41.69 43.46
C ALA A 732 2.74 41.05 42.83
N THR A 733 3.01 39.78 43.16
CA THR A 733 4.13 39.00 42.60
C THR A 733 3.93 38.74 41.11
N ALA A 734 2.74 38.35 40.68
CA ALA A 734 2.43 38.16 39.26
C ALA A 734 2.66 39.45 38.46
N LYS A 735 2.21 40.59 38.99
CA LYS A 735 2.42 41.91 38.38
C LYS A 735 3.90 42.32 38.32
N ALA A 736 4.66 42.06 39.39
CA ALA A 736 6.10 42.33 39.41
C ALA A 736 6.87 41.45 38.41
N ALA A 737 6.50 40.17 38.29
CA ALA A 737 7.09 39.24 37.33
C ALA A 737 6.77 39.65 35.87
N ALA A 738 5.56 40.14 35.61
CA ALA A 738 5.16 40.68 34.31
C ALA A 738 5.98 41.94 33.94
N LEU A 739 6.19 42.88 34.87
CA LEU A 739 7.02 44.07 34.63
C LEU A 739 8.50 43.74 34.36
N ALA A 740 8.99 42.65 34.96
CA ALA A 740 10.38 42.22 34.84
C ALA A 740 10.66 41.36 33.59
N ARG A 741 9.63 40.85 32.90
CA ARG A 741 9.76 39.97 31.73
C ARG A 741 9.10 40.56 30.51
N ILE A 742 9.76 40.42 29.35
CA ILE A 742 9.21 40.86 28.07
C ILE A 742 8.10 39.91 27.57
N ALA A 743 8.17 38.63 27.93
CA ALA A 743 7.23 37.60 27.52
C ALA A 743 6.24 37.25 28.65
N PRO A 744 5.03 36.75 28.32
CA PRO A 744 4.05 36.32 29.30
C PRO A 744 4.65 35.42 30.38
N SER A 745 4.33 35.69 31.64
CA SER A 745 4.81 34.95 32.81
C SER A 745 3.63 34.46 33.62
N VAL A 746 3.63 33.18 33.99
CA VAL A 746 2.58 32.58 34.79
C VAL A 746 3.00 32.40 36.25
N LEU A 747 2.07 32.70 37.16
CA LEU A 747 2.11 32.24 38.54
C LEU A 747 1.04 31.15 38.70
N LEU A 748 1.48 29.90 38.86
CA LEU A 748 0.60 28.75 39.01
C LEU A 748 0.43 28.39 40.49
N ILE A 749 -0.81 28.22 40.94
CA ILE A 749 -1.12 27.91 42.33
C ILE A 749 -1.73 26.51 42.39
N HIS A 750 -1.10 25.62 43.14
CA HIS A 750 -1.65 24.31 43.47
C HIS A 750 -2.47 24.39 44.76
N THR A 751 -3.74 24.01 44.71
CA THR A 751 -4.63 23.92 45.88
C THR A 751 -5.11 22.48 46.07
N PRO A 752 -5.66 22.10 47.25
CA PRO A 752 -6.29 20.79 47.43
C PRO A 752 -7.41 20.49 46.43
N THR A 753 -8.02 21.52 45.84
CA THR A 753 -9.11 21.42 44.85
C THR A 753 -8.63 21.45 43.39
N GLY A 754 -7.33 21.58 43.13
CA GLY A 754 -6.75 21.66 41.79
C GLY A 754 -5.90 22.90 41.56
N PHE A 755 -5.57 23.16 40.30
CA PHE A 755 -4.69 24.25 39.88
C PHE A 755 -5.45 25.54 39.58
N ARG A 756 -4.83 26.68 39.89
CA ARG A 756 -5.26 28.03 39.50
C ARG A 756 -4.10 28.76 38.85
N ALA A 757 -4.36 29.66 37.92
CA ALA A 757 -3.31 30.40 37.21
C ALA A 757 -3.57 31.90 37.23
N LEU A 758 -2.53 32.67 37.52
CA LEU A 758 -2.47 34.10 37.25
C LEU A 758 -1.46 34.38 36.16
N LEU A 759 -1.83 35.25 35.23
CA LEU A 759 -0.97 35.72 34.16
C LEU A 759 -1.30 37.18 33.94
N ASP A 760 -0.42 38.10 34.32
CA ASP A 760 -0.63 39.53 34.06
C ASP A 760 0.01 39.87 32.70
N GLU A 761 -0.77 40.41 31.77
CA GLU A 761 -0.28 40.96 30.50
C GLU A 761 -0.09 42.45 30.72
N ASP A 762 1.12 42.96 30.56
CA ASP A 762 1.36 44.41 30.60
C ASP A 762 0.73 45.03 29.34
N SER A 763 -0.57 45.33 29.39
CA SER A 763 -1.39 45.75 28.24
C SER A 763 -1.19 47.21 27.83
N ASP A 764 -0.31 47.95 28.51
CA ASP A 764 -0.06 49.40 28.33
C ASP A 764 1.33 49.72 27.76
N ARG A 765 1.85 48.91 26.82
CA ARG A 765 3.05 49.25 26.02
C ARG A 765 2.80 49.36 24.54
#